data_AF-A0AAU3PY17-F1
#
_entry.id   AF-A0AAU3PY17-F1
#
_cell.length_a   1.000
_cell.length_b   1.000
_cell.length_c   1.000
_cell.angle_alpha   90.00
_cell.angle_beta   90.00
_cell.angle_gamma   90.00
#
_symmetry.space_group_name_H-M   'P 1'
#
loop_
_entity.id
_entity.type
_entity.pdbx_description
1 polymer ?
#
loop_
_entity_poly.entity_id
_entity_poly.type
_entity_poly.pdbx_seq_one_letter_code
_entity_poly.pdbx_strand_id
1 'polypeptide(L)'
;MNRTATINRRDLMLLAAGTHADPHTVLGAHPHPDGTVVRVLRPHAESVAVRVGDTEHPLTSMGHGVFAAPLPYPEIMDYRVVTTYRGGQRVIGADGYRFLPTVGDLDLHLIGEGRHDRLWEVLGAHPRHYTTLDGEVDGTSFAVWAPNARGITVVGDFDGWSGNSAPMRALGSSGVWEVFVPGVGIGARYKYRVHGADGRTVDHADPLAFATELPPATGSVVAASAHEWRDRDWIERRERADPTRAPMSVYEVHLGSWRPGLSYLEAADQLADYVTAAGYTHIELLPVAEHPFGGSWGYQVTSYYAPTSRFGSPDDFRAFVDRMHAAGIGVLLDWVPAHFPRDDWALARFDGTPLYEHPDPRRGEQLDWGTYIFDFGRNEVRNFLVANARYWIEEFHIDGLRVDAVASMLYLDYSRSEGEWEPNVYGGRENLEAVDFLQDLNDTVHRHHPGVVTIAEESTTWPGVTRGTDVGGLGFSMKWNMGWMHDTLGFLGRDPIHRNWHHNEITFSLMYAWSENYVLPISHDEVVHGKGTLWTRMPGDDFAKAAGVRALLAYMWAHPGKQLLFMGQDFGQFREWSHDRGLDWAELDNPLHRGISDAVSAMNSVYRAHSALWSQDTNPGGHSWIEANDRENNVLAFLRYGSDGSVIACVYNFSGAVHGEYRVGLPSSGEWTEILNTDAADYGGSGVGNMGSVKTDDTPWHGRPVSATVALAPNSAVWLAGPPA
;
A
#
# COMPACT_ATOMS: atom_id res chain seq x y z
N MET A 1 -32.52 -2.20 -57.84
CA MET A 1 -31.43 -1.22 -57.65
C MET A 1 -31.39 -0.89 -56.17
N ASN A 2 -30.48 -1.54 -55.45
CA ASN A 2 -30.34 -1.44 -53.99
C ASN A 2 -29.97 -0.01 -53.59
N ARG A 3 -30.85 0.67 -52.87
CA ARG A 3 -30.44 1.78 -52.01
C ARG A 3 -29.68 1.14 -50.86
N THR A 4 -28.37 1.04 -51.03
CA THR A 4 -27.43 0.45 -50.09
C THR A 4 -27.60 1.10 -48.72
N ALA A 5 -27.45 0.31 -47.65
CA ALA A 5 -27.24 0.80 -46.29
C ALA A 5 -25.96 1.65 -46.26
N THR A 6 -26.02 2.88 -46.74
CA THR A 6 -24.83 3.71 -46.93
C THR A 6 -24.32 4.17 -45.58
N ILE A 7 -23.14 3.69 -45.20
CA ILE A 7 -22.30 4.27 -44.16
C ILE A 7 -21.51 5.43 -44.78
N ASN A 8 -21.35 6.52 -44.05
CA ASN A 8 -20.47 7.61 -44.47
C ASN A 8 -19.03 7.08 -44.60
N ARG A 9 -18.37 7.37 -45.71
CA ARG A 9 -16.99 6.93 -45.96
C ARG A 9 -16.03 7.40 -44.87
N ARG A 10 -16.25 8.60 -44.28
CA ARG A 10 -15.43 9.11 -43.19
C ARG A 10 -15.52 8.19 -41.97
N ASP A 11 -16.72 7.84 -41.55
CA ASP A 11 -16.96 7.02 -40.37
C ASP A 11 -16.39 5.62 -40.54
N LEU A 12 -16.56 5.03 -41.75
CA LEU A 12 -15.96 3.74 -42.08
C LEU A 12 -14.42 3.77 -41.98
N MET A 13 -13.77 4.85 -42.44
CA MET A 13 -12.31 5.00 -42.34
C MET A 13 -11.85 5.23 -40.90
N LEU A 14 -12.61 5.99 -40.10
CA LEU A 14 -12.30 6.20 -38.68
C LEU A 14 -12.44 4.92 -37.86
N LEU A 15 -13.48 4.12 -38.10
CA LEU A 15 -13.65 2.79 -37.50
C LEU A 15 -12.50 1.86 -37.90
N ALA A 16 -12.13 1.84 -39.19
CA ALA A 16 -11.01 1.04 -39.68
C ALA A 16 -9.67 1.43 -39.05
N ALA A 17 -9.51 2.72 -38.69
CA ALA A 17 -8.32 3.26 -38.06
C ALA A 17 -8.34 3.21 -36.53
N GLY A 18 -9.44 2.76 -35.90
CA GLY A 18 -9.61 2.77 -34.44
C GLY A 18 -9.77 4.17 -33.83
N THR A 19 -10.03 5.20 -34.63
CA THR A 19 -10.07 6.63 -34.22
C THR A 19 -11.47 7.24 -34.31
N HIS A 20 -12.50 6.41 -34.26
CA HIS A 20 -13.89 6.88 -34.22
C HIS A 20 -14.27 7.23 -32.77
N ALA A 21 -14.65 8.48 -32.51
CA ALA A 21 -14.95 8.95 -31.15
C ALA A 21 -16.22 8.37 -30.54
N ASP A 22 -17.22 8.04 -31.37
CA ASP A 22 -18.46 7.41 -30.90
C ASP A 22 -18.98 6.32 -31.85
N PRO A 23 -18.43 5.10 -31.81
CA PRO A 23 -18.83 4.00 -32.68
C PRO A 23 -20.33 3.67 -32.61
N HIS A 24 -21.02 3.97 -31.51
CA HIS A 24 -22.44 3.66 -31.32
C HIS A 24 -23.36 4.54 -32.17
N THR A 25 -22.88 5.68 -32.68
CA THR A 25 -23.62 6.50 -33.67
C THR A 25 -23.71 5.84 -35.04
N VAL A 26 -22.92 4.80 -35.29
CA VAL A 26 -22.79 4.14 -36.58
C VAL A 26 -23.15 2.66 -36.50
N LEU A 27 -22.53 1.95 -35.56
CA LEU A 27 -22.73 0.52 -35.27
C LEU A 27 -24.01 0.31 -34.44
N GLY A 28 -24.55 -0.91 -34.49
CA GLY A 28 -25.83 -1.23 -33.86
C GLY A 28 -27.03 -1.00 -34.79
N ALA A 29 -28.22 -0.90 -34.18
CA ALA A 29 -29.50 -0.70 -34.86
C ALA A 29 -29.89 0.78 -34.89
N HIS A 30 -30.19 1.30 -36.08
CA HIS A 30 -30.52 2.72 -36.30
C HIS A 30 -31.77 2.88 -37.17
N PRO A 31 -32.58 3.94 -36.97
CA PRO A 31 -33.71 4.24 -37.85
C PRO A 31 -33.29 4.43 -39.32
N HIS A 32 -34.08 3.89 -40.26
CA HIS A 32 -33.85 4.00 -41.70
C HIS A 32 -35.19 4.13 -42.46
N PRO A 33 -35.25 4.81 -43.63
CA PRO A 33 -36.51 4.91 -44.39
C PRO A 33 -37.16 3.57 -44.76
N ASP A 34 -36.36 2.52 -44.88
CA ASP A 34 -36.80 1.15 -45.21
C ASP A 34 -36.98 0.24 -43.96
N GLY A 35 -36.99 0.82 -42.74
CA GLY A 35 -37.13 0.11 -41.46
C GLY A 35 -35.99 0.43 -40.49
N THR A 36 -35.24 -0.57 -40.06
CA THR A 36 -34.09 -0.41 -39.16
C THR A 36 -32.83 -0.89 -39.85
N VAL A 37 -31.82 -0.03 -39.99
CA VAL A 37 -30.52 -0.46 -40.51
C VAL A 37 -29.68 -0.99 -39.36
N VAL A 38 -29.17 -2.21 -39.51
CA VAL A 38 -28.24 -2.81 -38.54
C VAL A 38 -26.85 -2.83 -39.16
N ARG A 39 -25.87 -2.27 -38.43
CA ARG A 39 -24.46 -2.25 -38.84
C ARG A 39 -23.61 -2.93 -37.79
N VAL A 40 -22.80 -3.90 -38.20
CA VAL A 40 -22.03 -4.75 -37.30
C VAL A 40 -20.58 -4.79 -37.73
N LEU A 41 -19.67 -4.62 -36.76
CA LEU A 41 -18.24 -4.77 -36.94
C LEU A 41 -17.79 -6.20 -36.60
N ARG A 42 -17.43 -6.99 -37.62
CA ARG A 42 -16.85 -8.34 -37.50
C ARG A 42 -15.65 -8.47 -38.44
N PRO A 43 -14.46 -8.01 -38.01
CA PRO A 43 -13.23 -8.23 -38.74
C PRO A 43 -13.02 -9.70 -39.06
N HIS A 44 -12.44 -9.99 -40.23
CA HIS A 44 -12.14 -11.35 -40.71
C HIS A 44 -13.33 -12.31 -40.90
N ALA A 45 -14.58 -11.85 -40.72
CA ALA A 45 -15.76 -12.66 -41.01
C ALA A 45 -15.92 -12.91 -42.52
N GLU A 46 -16.33 -14.13 -42.89
CA GLU A 46 -16.70 -14.48 -44.26
C GLU A 46 -18.13 -14.03 -44.58
N SER A 47 -19.03 -14.17 -43.61
CA SER A 47 -20.41 -13.67 -43.70
C SER A 47 -20.96 -13.30 -42.33
N VAL A 48 -21.89 -12.35 -42.32
CA VAL A 48 -22.60 -11.91 -41.12
C VAL A 48 -24.09 -11.84 -41.45
N ALA A 49 -24.93 -12.31 -40.53
CA ALA A 49 -26.37 -12.15 -40.57
C ALA A 49 -26.88 -11.64 -39.22
N VAL A 50 -28.06 -11.01 -39.24
CA VAL A 50 -28.78 -10.61 -38.03
C VAL A 50 -29.98 -11.53 -37.87
N ARG A 51 -30.11 -12.18 -36.72
CA ARG A 51 -31.24 -13.00 -36.34
C ARG A 51 -32.23 -12.16 -35.52
N VAL A 52 -33.46 -12.04 -36.01
CA VAL A 52 -34.59 -11.44 -35.29
C VAL A 52 -35.63 -12.54 -35.10
N GLY A 53 -35.88 -12.95 -33.86
CA GLY A 53 -36.63 -14.18 -33.57
C GLY A 53 -35.97 -15.41 -34.23
N ASP A 54 -36.71 -16.12 -35.07
CA ASP A 54 -36.20 -17.30 -35.80
C ASP A 54 -35.68 -16.97 -37.22
N THR A 55 -35.72 -15.70 -37.64
CA THR A 55 -35.38 -15.32 -39.02
C THR A 55 -34.01 -14.65 -39.11
N GLU A 56 -33.15 -15.17 -40.00
CA GLU A 56 -31.83 -14.60 -40.29
C GLU A 56 -31.83 -13.74 -41.55
N HIS A 57 -31.29 -12.52 -41.41
CA HIS A 57 -31.18 -11.53 -42.46
C HIS A 57 -29.69 -11.32 -42.79
N PRO A 58 -29.22 -11.72 -43.99
CA PRO A 58 -27.82 -11.59 -44.35
C PRO A 58 -27.43 -10.11 -44.51
N LEU A 59 -26.26 -9.75 -43.99
CA LEU A 59 -25.68 -8.42 -44.13
C LEU A 59 -24.70 -8.37 -45.30
N THR A 60 -24.61 -7.20 -45.95
CA THR A 60 -23.63 -6.99 -47.03
C THR A 60 -22.35 -6.38 -46.45
N SER A 61 -21.18 -6.84 -46.89
CA SER A 61 -19.90 -6.26 -46.49
C SER A 61 -19.75 -4.84 -47.06
N MET A 62 -19.48 -3.88 -46.18
CA MET A 62 -19.17 -2.48 -46.51
C MET A 62 -17.65 -2.23 -46.59
N GLY A 63 -16.83 -3.26 -46.33
CA GLY A 63 -15.37 -3.14 -46.20
C GLY A 63 -14.91 -2.97 -44.74
N HIS A 64 -13.61 -3.15 -44.50
CA HIS A 64 -12.97 -2.99 -43.18
C HIS A 64 -13.65 -3.75 -42.03
N GLY A 65 -14.24 -4.91 -42.32
CA GLY A 65 -14.95 -5.73 -41.32
C GLY A 65 -16.35 -5.23 -40.95
N VAL A 66 -16.85 -4.15 -41.55
CA VAL A 66 -18.21 -3.65 -41.32
C VAL A 66 -19.19 -4.32 -42.28
N PHE A 67 -20.32 -4.77 -41.75
CA PHE A 67 -21.42 -5.36 -42.50
C PHE A 67 -22.72 -4.61 -42.20
N ALA A 68 -23.58 -4.42 -43.19
CA ALA A 68 -24.84 -3.68 -43.01
C ALA A 68 -25.97 -4.20 -43.90
N ALA A 69 -27.21 -4.06 -43.42
CA ALA A 69 -28.43 -4.19 -44.22
C ALA A 69 -29.59 -3.41 -43.57
N PRO A 70 -30.50 -2.82 -44.37
CA PRO A 70 -31.79 -2.41 -43.85
C PRO A 70 -32.65 -3.66 -43.62
N LEU A 71 -33.27 -3.74 -42.45
CA LEU A 71 -34.19 -4.80 -42.07
C LEU A 71 -35.63 -4.26 -42.10
N PRO A 72 -36.62 -5.07 -42.53
CA PRO A 72 -38.00 -4.63 -42.76
C PRO A 72 -38.81 -4.49 -41.46
N TYR A 73 -38.16 -4.03 -40.39
CA TYR A 73 -38.76 -3.81 -39.07
C TYR A 73 -38.66 -2.32 -38.73
N PRO A 74 -39.77 -1.62 -38.46
CA PRO A 74 -39.75 -0.21 -38.08
C PRO A 74 -38.94 0.05 -36.81
N GLU A 75 -39.04 -0.87 -35.84
CA GLU A 75 -38.26 -0.88 -34.61
C GLU A 75 -37.80 -2.31 -34.33
N ILE A 76 -36.54 -2.47 -33.93
CA ILE A 76 -35.97 -3.75 -33.50
C ILE A 76 -35.59 -3.60 -32.03
N MET A 77 -36.33 -4.28 -31.17
CA MET A 77 -36.08 -4.26 -29.73
C MET A 77 -34.94 -5.22 -29.34
N ASP A 78 -34.81 -6.35 -30.04
CA ASP A 78 -33.76 -7.33 -29.80
C ASP A 78 -33.36 -8.11 -31.06
N TYR A 79 -32.10 -8.54 -31.11
CA TYR A 79 -31.55 -9.39 -32.15
C TYR A 79 -30.24 -10.07 -31.69
N ARG A 80 -29.81 -11.08 -32.45
CA ARG A 80 -28.49 -11.71 -32.33
C ARG A 80 -27.70 -11.59 -33.62
N VAL A 81 -26.40 -11.37 -33.51
CA VAL A 81 -25.47 -11.39 -34.64
C VAL A 81 -25.00 -12.81 -34.85
N VAL A 82 -25.15 -13.30 -36.07
CA VAL A 82 -24.67 -14.61 -36.52
C VAL A 82 -23.47 -14.37 -37.43
N THR A 83 -22.27 -14.70 -36.96
CA THR A 83 -21.02 -14.52 -37.71
C THR A 83 -20.48 -15.87 -38.15
N THR A 84 -20.09 -16.00 -39.43
CA THR A 84 -19.36 -17.16 -39.93
C THR A 84 -17.93 -16.76 -40.24
N TYR A 85 -16.97 -17.42 -39.59
CA TYR A 85 -15.53 -17.28 -39.82
C TYR A 85 -15.00 -18.41 -40.70
N ARG A 86 -13.74 -18.27 -41.14
CA ARG A 86 -13.02 -19.28 -41.93
C ARG A 86 -13.15 -20.68 -41.32
N GLY A 87 -13.35 -21.67 -42.18
CA GLY A 87 -13.56 -23.05 -41.76
C GLY A 87 -14.99 -23.37 -41.32
N GLY A 88 -15.94 -22.44 -41.52
CA GLY A 88 -17.37 -22.64 -41.25
C GLY A 88 -17.75 -22.51 -39.78
N GLN A 89 -16.85 -21.99 -38.94
CA GLN A 89 -17.16 -21.72 -37.53
C GLN A 89 -18.23 -20.63 -37.45
N ARG A 90 -19.36 -20.96 -36.83
CA ARG A 90 -20.50 -20.07 -36.68
C ARG A 90 -20.65 -19.65 -35.22
N VAL A 91 -20.59 -18.35 -34.97
CA VAL A 91 -20.70 -17.72 -33.64
C VAL A 91 -21.99 -16.91 -33.59
N ILE A 92 -22.77 -17.08 -32.53
CA ILE A 92 -24.02 -16.34 -32.29
C ILE A 92 -23.83 -15.56 -31.00
N GLY A 93 -24.04 -14.25 -31.03
CA GLY A 93 -23.88 -13.39 -29.86
C GLY A 93 -24.73 -12.13 -29.94
N ALA A 94 -24.92 -11.47 -28.81
CA ALA A 94 -25.53 -10.14 -28.79
C ALA A 94 -24.61 -9.11 -29.47
N ASP A 95 -25.21 -8.01 -29.92
CA ASP A 95 -24.46 -6.88 -30.45
C ASP A 95 -24.15 -5.89 -29.32
N GLY A 96 -22.88 -5.70 -28.98
CA GLY A 96 -22.46 -4.76 -27.92
C GLY A 96 -22.87 -3.32 -28.21
N TYR A 97 -22.90 -2.92 -29.49
CA TYR A 97 -23.16 -1.54 -29.90
C TYR A 97 -24.65 -1.13 -29.85
N ARG A 98 -25.53 -2.03 -29.43
CA ARG A 98 -26.94 -1.70 -29.16
C ARG A 98 -27.18 -1.25 -27.71
N PHE A 99 -26.25 -1.54 -26.80
CA PHE A 99 -26.44 -1.29 -25.38
C PHE A 99 -26.21 0.20 -25.05
N LEU A 100 -27.03 0.71 -24.13
CA LEU A 100 -26.88 2.06 -23.59
C LEU A 100 -25.58 2.17 -22.78
N PRO A 101 -25.09 3.40 -22.52
CA PRO A 101 -23.94 3.62 -21.63
C PRO A 101 -24.08 2.88 -20.30
N THR A 102 -23.00 2.22 -19.89
CA THR A 102 -22.93 1.49 -18.61
C THR A 102 -22.52 2.39 -17.43
N VAL A 103 -22.12 3.63 -17.73
CA VAL A 103 -21.73 4.67 -16.77
C VAL A 103 -22.81 5.77 -16.78
N GLY A 104 -23.28 6.17 -15.59
CA GLY A 104 -24.34 7.15 -15.43
C GLY A 104 -23.85 8.61 -15.43
N ASP A 105 -24.75 9.55 -15.70
CA ASP A 105 -24.42 10.99 -15.73
C ASP A 105 -23.90 11.53 -14.39
N LEU A 106 -24.41 11.01 -13.27
CA LEU A 106 -23.94 11.39 -11.93
C LEU A 106 -22.49 10.94 -11.70
N ASP A 107 -22.14 9.73 -12.13
CA ASP A 107 -20.79 9.20 -11.98
C ASP A 107 -19.80 10.05 -12.81
N LEU A 108 -20.15 10.35 -14.07
CA LEU A 108 -19.34 11.23 -14.93
C LEU A 108 -19.14 12.62 -14.32
N HIS A 109 -20.18 13.17 -13.68
CA HIS A 109 -20.10 14.46 -13.00
C HIS A 109 -19.14 14.40 -11.80
N LEU A 110 -19.27 13.40 -10.93
CA LEU A 110 -18.40 13.23 -9.76
C LEU A 110 -16.95 12.93 -10.14
N ILE A 111 -16.72 12.18 -11.22
CA ILE A 111 -15.38 11.96 -11.79
C ILE A 111 -14.77 13.31 -12.20
N GLY A 112 -15.50 14.15 -12.94
CA GLY A 112 -15.01 15.46 -13.37
C GLY A 112 -14.75 16.44 -12.21
N GLU A 113 -15.49 16.32 -11.10
CA GLU A 113 -15.21 17.08 -9.88
C GLU A 113 -14.04 16.51 -9.06
N GLY A 114 -13.61 15.28 -9.33
CA GLY A 114 -12.59 14.58 -8.57
C GLY A 114 -13.06 14.18 -7.17
N ARG A 115 -14.35 13.83 -7.03
CA ARG A 115 -15.03 13.53 -5.75
C ARG A 115 -15.84 12.23 -5.77
N HIS A 116 -15.55 11.33 -6.71
CA HIS A 116 -16.19 10.03 -6.80
C HIS A 116 -15.59 9.05 -5.78
N ASP A 117 -16.34 8.80 -4.72
CA ASP A 117 -15.95 8.02 -3.55
C ASP A 117 -15.60 6.55 -3.85
N ARG A 118 -16.32 5.92 -4.79
CA ARG A 118 -16.16 4.50 -5.16
C ARG A 118 -15.84 4.37 -6.65
N LEU A 119 -14.78 5.07 -7.08
CA LEU A 119 -14.39 5.17 -8.50
C LEU A 119 -14.21 3.80 -9.16
N TRP A 120 -13.72 2.82 -8.40
CA TRP A 120 -13.50 1.45 -8.85
C TRP A 120 -14.77 0.70 -9.22
N GLU A 121 -15.97 1.12 -8.79
CA GLU A 121 -17.23 0.49 -9.21
C GLU A 121 -17.71 0.97 -10.59
N VAL A 122 -17.07 2.02 -11.12
CA VAL A 122 -17.48 2.68 -12.37
C VAL A 122 -16.45 2.49 -13.46
N LEU A 123 -15.19 2.84 -13.20
CA LEU A 123 -14.09 2.65 -14.15
C LEU A 123 -13.49 1.25 -14.01
N GLY A 124 -12.74 0.82 -15.03
CA GLY A 124 -12.16 -0.51 -15.13
C GLY A 124 -13.06 -1.50 -15.87
N ALA A 125 -12.84 -2.80 -15.63
CA ALA A 125 -13.58 -3.88 -16.25
C ALA A 125 -14.55 -4.57 -15.28
N HIS A 126 -15.84 -4.52 -15.59
CA HIS A 126 -16.93 -5.00 -14.74
C HIS A 126 -17.79 -6.03 -15.47
N PRO A 127 -17.82 -7.31 -15.02
CA PRO A 127 -18.80 -8.27 -15.51
C PRO A 127 -20.23 -7.76 -15.29
N ARG A 128 -21.08 -7.82 -16.32
CA ARG A 128 -22.48 -7.38 -16.28
C ARG A 128 -23.40 -8.42 -16.91
N HIS A 129 -24.62 -8.45 -16.38
CA HIS A 129 -25.69 -9.34 -16.80
C HIS A 129 -26.92 -8.52 -17.20
N TYR A 130 -27.48 -8.80 -18.37
CA TYR A 130 -28.69 -8.13 -18.88
C TYR A 130 -29.73 -9.14 -19.36
N THR A 131 -30.95 -9.00 -18.85
CA THR A 131 -32.12 -9.69 -19.37
C THR A 131 -32.70 -8.92 -20.56
N THR A 132 -32.67 -9.56 -21.73
CA THR A 132 -33.16 -8.99 -23.00
C THR A 132 -34.31 -9.83 -23.56
N LEU A 133 -35.03 -9.35 -24.57
CA LEU A 133 -36.22 -10.07 -25.09
C LEU A 133 -35.86 -11.43 -25.70
N ASP A 134 -34.66 -11.57 -26.27
CA ASP A 134 -34.12 -12.80 -26.86
C ASP A 134 -33.26 -13.58 -25.84
N GLY A 135 -33.38 -13.29 -24.54
CA GLY A 135 -32.74 -14.00 -23.43
C GLY A 135 -31.63 -13.22 -22.73
N GLU A 136 -30.90 -13.92 -21.86
CA GLU A 136 -29.82 -13.33 -21.08
C GLU A 136 -28.59 -13.00 -21.93
N VAL A 137 -27.92 -11.90 -21.56
CA VAL A 137 -26.65 -11.49 -22.15
C VAL A 137 -25.67 -11.17 -21.04
N ASP A 138 -24.67 -12.03 -20.92
CA ASP A 138 -23.49 -11.81 -20.09
C ASP A 138 -22.36 -11.18 -20.90
N GLY A 139 -21.58 -10.32 -20.27
CA GLY A 139 -20.41 -9.70 -20.86
C GLY A 139 -19.64 -8.85 -19.86
N THR A 140 -18.69 -8.07 -20.37
CA THR A 140 -17.92 -7.13 -19.55
C THR A 140 -18.09 -5.72 -20.07
N SER A 141 -18.37 -4.79 -19.15
CA SER A 141 -18.28 -3.35 -19.37
C SER A 141 -16.85 -2.90 -19.13
N PHE A 142 -16.31 -2.10 -20.03
CA PHE A 142 -15.00 -1.49 -19.91
C PHE A 142 -15.15 0.01 -19.91
N ALA A 143 -14.53 0.70 -18.95
CA ALA A 143 -14.51 2.16 -18.90
C ALA A 143 -13.14 2.70 -18.49
N VAL A 144 -12.62 3.69 -19.22
CA VAL A 144 -11.28 4.25 -18.99
C VAL A 144 -11.25 5.76 -19.25
N TRP A 145 -10.52 6.50 -18.41
CA TRP A 145 -10.34 7.95 -18.57
C TRP A 145 -9.12 8.26 -19.45
N ALA A 146 -9.37 8.96 -20.56
CA ALA A 146 -8.36 9.33 -21.56
C ALA A 146 -8.90 10.47 -22.45
N PRO A 147 -9.03 11.69 -21.90
CA PRO A 147 -9.75 12.81 -22.52
C PRO A 147 -9.19 13.26 -23.87
N ASN A 148 -7.88 13.12 -24.10
CA ASN A 148 -7.24 13.59 -25.32
C ASN A 148 -7.03 12.48 -26.37
N ALA A 149 -7.42 11.24 -26.06
CA ALA A 149 -7.31 10.14 -27.01
C ALA A 149 -8.16 10.41 -28.26
N ARG A 150 -7.65 10.05 -29.43
CA ARG A 150 -8.39 10.13 -30.69
C ARG A 150 -9.33 8.93 -30.89
N GLY A 151 -9.09 7.85 -30.15
CA GLY A 151 -9.89 6.64 -30.15
C GLY A 151 -9.27 5.59 -29.26
N ILE A 152 -10.11 4.73 -28.70
CA ILE A 152 -9.70 3.63 -27.83
C ILE A 152 -10.42 2.37 -28.27
N THR A 153 -9.70 1.24 -28.27
CA THR A 153 -10.26 -0.08 -28.53
C THR A 153 -9.86 -1.03 -27.42
N VAL A 154 -10.82 -1.79 -26.88
CA VAL A 154 -10.48 -2.89 -25.96
C VAL A 154 -9.95 -4.05 -26.79
N VAL A 155 -8.79 -4.57 -26.41
CA VAL A 155 -8.11 -5.67 -27.09
C VAL A 155 -7.85 -6.79 -26.09
N GLY A 156 -7.83 -8.04 -26.54
CA GLY A 156 -7.60 -9.15 -25.62
C GLY A 156 -7.66 -10.52 -26.27
N ASP A 157 -7.70 -11.57 -25.45
CA ASP A 157 -7.75 -12.94 -25.95
C ASP A 157 -8.98 -13.20 -26.84
N PHE A 158 -10.10 -12.55 -26.53
CA PHE A 158 -11.37 -12.68 -27.25
C PHE A 158 -11.33 -12.16 -28.69
N ASP A 159 -10.34 -11.33 -29.05
CA ASP A 159 -10.14 -10.84 -30.41
C ASP A 159 -8.75 -11.17 -30.98
N GLY A 160 -8.01 -12.06 -30.30
CA GLY A 160 -6.65 -12.43 -30.66
C GLY A 160 -5.69 -11.25 -30.67
N TRP A 161 -5.92 -10.24 -29.82
CA TRP A 161 -5.13 -9.02 -29.71
C TRP A 161 -5.10 -8.17 -31.01
N SER A 162 -6.10 -8.35 -31.88
CA SER A 162 -6.16 -7.69 -33.20
C SER A 162 -6.49 -6.21 -33.12
N GLY A 163 -7.31 -5.79 -32.14
CA GLY A 163 -7.63 -4.40 -31.84
C GLY A 163 -8.41 -3.67 -32.91
N ASN A 164 -9.34 -4.38 -33.55
CA ASN A 164 -10.29 -3.84 -34.50
C ASN A 164 -11.73 -4.33 -34.25
N SER A 165 -11.98 -4.95 -33.10
CA SER A 165 -13.23 -5.64 -32.78
C SER A 165 -14.15 -4.86 -31.82
N ALA A 166 -13.56 -4.12 -30.87
CA ALA A 166 -14.29 -3.44 -29.79
C ALA A 166 -13.88 -1.96 -29.57
N PRO A 167 -13.96 -1.07 -30.58
CA PRO A 167 -13.78 0.37 -30.37
C PRO A 167 -14.80 0.93 -29.37
N MET A 168 -14.33 1.82 -28.49
CA MET A 168 -15.08 2.44 -27.40
C MET A 168 -15.69 3.77 -27.83
N ARG A 169 -16.77 4.21 -27.15
CA ARG A 169 -17.35 5.56 -27.32
C ARG A 169 -16.84 6.49 -26.22
N ALA A 170 -16.58 7.74 -26.56
CA ALA A 170 -16.38 8.80 -25.58
C ALA A 170 -17.73 9.28 -25.03
N LEU A 171 -17.84 9.39 -23.70
CA LEU A 171 -19.06 9.82 -23.01
C LEU A 171 -19.06 11.34 -22.81
N GLY A 172 -19.55 12.06 -23.83
CA GLY A 172 -19.64 13.52 -23.80
C GLY A 172 -18.28 14.20 -23.65
N SER A 173 -18.19 15.18 -22.76
CA SER A 173 -16.95 15.92 -22.46
C SER A 173 -16.20 15.40 -21.23
N SER A 174 -16.61 14.28 -20.64
CA SER A 174 -16.00 13.71 -19.42
C SER A 174 -14.57 13.18 -19.64
N GLY A 175 -14.23 12.85 -20.88
CA GLY A 175 -13.01 12.13 -21.21
C GLY A 175 -13.03 10.63 -20.86
N VAL A 176 -14.15 10.11 -20.36
CA VAL A 176 -14.35 8.68 -20.13
C VAL A 176 -14.78 8.00 -21.42
N TRP A 177 -14.11 6.90 -21.76
CA TRP A 177 -14.44 6.01 -22.87
C TRP A 177 -15.10 4.75 -22.32
N GLU A 178 -16.12 4.24 -23.00
CA GLU A 178 -16.86 3.06 -22.55
C GLU A 178 -17.25 2.13 -23.70
N VAL A 179 -17.30 0.82 -23.40
CA VAL A 179 -17.96 -0.19 -24.23
C VAL A 179 -18.40 -1.40 -23.39
N PHE A 180 -19.57 -1.97 -23.71
CA PHE A 180 -19.98 -3.29 -23.24
C PHE A 180 -19.70 -4.34 -24.32
N VAL A 181 -18.95 -5.39 -23.96
CA VAL A 181 -18.58 -6.48 -24.88
C VAL A 181 -19.24 -7.79 -24.43
N PRO A 182 -20.34 -8.22 -25.10
CA PRO A 182 -21.00 -9.48 -24.81
C PRO A 182 -20.07 -10.69 -24.98
N GLY A 183 -20.19 -11.67 -24.09
CA GLY A 183 -19.45 -12.93 -24.13
C GLY A 183 -18.02 -12.87 -23.57
N VAL A 184 -17.54 -11.69 -23.19
CA VAL A 184 -16.29 -11.55 -22.41
C VAL A 184 -16.63 -11.77 -20.94
N GLY A 185 -15.91 -12.68 -20.28
CA GLY A 185 -16.15 -13.05 -18.89
C GLY A 185 -14.91 -12.92 -18.02
N ILE A 186 -15.07 -13.29 -16.74
CA ILE A 186 -13.99 -13.35 -15.75
C ILE A 186 -12.84 -14.22 -16.27
N GLY A 187 -11.61 -13.77 -16.04
CA GLY A 187 -10.37 -14.43 -16.49
C GLY A 187 -9.92 -14.02 -17.89
N ALA A 188 -10.73 -13.27 -18.64
CA ALA A 188 -10.29 -12.73 -19.93
C ALA A 188 -9.18 -11.69 -19.74
N ARG A 189 -8.10 -11.84 -20.51
CA ARG A 189 -6.99 -10.88 -20.55
C ARG A 189 -7.31 -9.77 -21.53
N TYR A 190 -7.01 -8.54 -21.15
CA TYR A 190 -7.29 -7.38 -21.97
C TYR A 190 -6.30 -6.23 -21.75
N LYS A 191 -6.30 -5.31 -22.70
CA LYS A 191 -5.65 -3.99 -22.65
C LYS A 191 -6.52 -2.96 -23.37
N TYR A 192 -6.18 -1.69 -23.19
CA TYR A 192 -6.70 -0.60 -24.00
C TYR A 192 -5.69 -0.21 -25.08
N ARG A 193 -6.04 -0.40 -26.36
CA ARG A 193 -5.31 0.19 -27.47
C ARG A 193 -5.71 1.66 -27.58
N VAL A 194 -4.82 2.55 -27.16
CA VAL A 194 -5.06 3.99 -27.12
C VAL A 194 -4.38 4.66 -28.31
N HIS A 195 -5.17 5.36 -29.13
CA HIS A 195 -4.64 6.23 -30.19
C HIS A 195 -4.44 7.63 -29.63
N GLY A 196 -3.25 7.89 -29.08
CA GLY A 196 -2.93 9.12 -28.37
C GLY A 196 -2.99 10.39 -29.22
N ALA A 197 -3.09 11.53 -28.55
CA ALA A 197 -3.08 12.88 -29.14
C ALA A 197 -1.77 13.19 -29.88
N ASP A 198 -0.67 12.55 -29.47
CA ASP A 198 0.67 12.70 -30.02
C ASP A 198 0.91 11.94 -31.33
N GLY A 199 -0.08 11.20 -31.82
CA GLY A 199 0.05 10.40 -33.03
C GLY A 199 0.34 8.92 -32.79
N ARG A 200 0.79 8.52 -31.59
CA ARG A 200 1.18 7.16 -31.27
C ARG A 200 -0.02 6.25 -31.02
N THR A 201 0.22 4.96 -31.06
CA THR A 201 -0.73 3.92 -30.66
C THR A 201 -0.02 2.97 -29.74
N VAL A 202 -0.55 2.81 -28.53
CA VAL A 202 0.07 2.02 -27.46
C VAL A 202 -1.02 1.15 -26.83
N ASP A 203 -0.66 -0.08 -26.47
CA ASP A 203 -1.55 -1.01 -25.78
C ASP A 203 -1.27 -0.91 -24.28
N HIS A 204 -2.10 -0.14 -23.59
CA HIS A 204 -1.98 0.14 -22.17
C HIS A 204 -2.69 -0.93 -21.32
N ALA A 205 -2.11 -1.28 -20.18
CA ALA A 205 -2.83 -1.91 -19.09
C ALA A 205 -3.92 -0.96 -18.56
N ASP A 206 -4.97 -1.53 -17.98
CA ASP A 206 -6.05 -0.76 -17.34
C ASP A 206 -5.52 -0.06 -16.08
N PRO A 207 -5.62 1.29 -15.98
CA PRO A 207 -5.29 2.01 -14.75
C PRO A 207 -6.05 1.50 -13.51
N LEU A 208 -7.27 0.99 -13.71
CA LEU A 208 -8.11 0.35 -12.69
C LEU A 208 -8.22 -1.17 -12.91
N ALA A 209 -7.13 -1.83 -13.33
CA ALA A 209 -7.09 -3.28 -13.31
C ALA A 209 -7.32 -3.81 -11.88
N PHE A 210 -8.25 -4.77 -11.71
CA PHE A 210 -8.48 -5.47 -10.43
C PHE A 210 -7.70 -6.77 -10.31
N ALA A 211 -7.18 -7.28 -11.43
CA ALA A 211 -6.25 -8.40 -11.52
C ALA A 211 -5.35 -8.22 -12.75
N THR A 212 -4.21 -8.89 -12.74
CA THR A 212 -3.15 -8.74 -13.74
C THR A 212 -2.60 -10.09 -14.16
N GLU A 213 -1.97 -10.13 -15.34
CA GLU A 213 -1.10 -11.25 -15.69
C GLU A 213 0.19 -11.24 -14.85
N LEU A 214 0.79 -12.42 -14.67
CA LEU A 214 2.08 -12.57 -14.00
C LEU A 214 3.19 -11.81 -14.76
N PRO A 215 3.95 -10.92 -14.10
CA PRO A 215 5.10 -10.26 -14.72
C PRO A 215 6.11 -11.27 -15.29
N PRO A 216 6.73 -10.99 -16.46
CA PRO A 216 6.78 -9.71 -17.16
C PRO A 216 5.60 -9.46 -18.12
N ALA A 217 4.55 -10.29 -18.11
CA ALA A 217 3.34 -9.97 -18.84
C ALA A 217 2.64 -8.75 -18.22
N THR A 218 1.84 -8.05 -19.02
CA THR A 218 1.33 -6.70 -18.69
C THR A 218 -0.16 -6.54 -18.99
N GLY A 219 -0.85 -7.60 -19.39
CA GLY A 219 -2.29 -7.57 -19.58
C GLY A 219 -3.02 -7.45 -18.26
N SER A 220 -4.12 -6.70 -18.27
CA SER A 220 -5.11 -6.70 -17.21
C SER A 220 -6.01 -7.92 -17.36
N VAL A 221 -6.61 -8.38 -16.26
CA VAL A 221 -7.50 -9.54 -16.25
C VAL A 221 -8.86 -9.13 -15.70
N VAL A 222 -9.94 -9.47 -16.41
CA VAL A 222 -11.29 -9.25 -15.91
C VAL A 222 -11.49 -10.09 -14.65
N ALA A 223 -11.79 -9.45 -13.53
CA ALA A 223 -11.98 -10.10 -12.25
C ALA A 223 -13.30 -9.69 -11.61
N ALA A 224 -13.84 -10.57 -10.77
CA ALA A 224 -14.87 -10.25 -9.79
C ALA A 224 -14.58 -11.10 -8.55
N SER A 225 -14.73 -10.49 -7.38
CA SER A 225 -14.54 -11.17 -6.10
C SER A 225 -15.70 -12.14 -5.84
N ALA A 226 -15.38 -13.32 -5.33
CA ALA A 226 -16.34 -14.25 -4.73
C ALA A 226 -16.03 -14.52 -3.25
N HIS A 227 -15.10 -13.74 -2.66
CA HIS A 227 -14.67 -13.91 -1.28
C HIS A 227 -15.76 -13.49 -0.28
N GLU A 228 -15.98 -14.33 0.74
CA GLU A 228 -16.88 -14.05 1.87
C GLU A 228 -16.07 -13.84 3.15
N TRP A 229 -16.00 -12.58 3.61
CA TRP A 229 -15.28 -12.18 4.81
C TRP A 229 -15.83 -12.77 6.11
N ARG A 230 -14.96 -13.03 7.08
CA ARG A 230 -15.30 -13.59 8.39
C ARG A 230 -14.79 -12.77 9.57
N ASP A 231 -14.32 -11.57 9.29
CA ASP A 231 -13.62 -10.67 10.20
C ASP A 231 -14.47 -9.54 10.79
N ARG A 232 -15.81 -9.65 10.72
CA ARG A 232 -16.71 -8.60 11.21
C ARG A 232 -16.40 -8.14 12.63
N ASP A 233 -16.12 -9.08 13.54
CA ASP A 233 -15.77 -8.78 14.93
C ASP A 233 -14.45 -7.99 15.04
N TRP A 234 -13.51 -8.18 14.11
CA TRP A 234 -12.28 -7.40 14.02
C TRP A 234 -12.58 -5.96 13.61
N ILE A 235 -13.33 -5.78 12.51
CA ILE A 235 -13.69 -4.45 11.98
C ILE A 235 -14.44 -3.63 13.05
N GLU A 236 -15.43 -4.22 13.72
CA GLU A 236 -16.20 -3.53 14.77
C GLU A 236 -15.34 -3.13 15.99
N ARG A 237 -14.27 -3.88 16.30
CA ARG A 237 -13.32 -3.51 17.35
C ARG A 237 -12.39 -2.39 16.88
N ARG A 238 -11.88 -2.47 15.65
CA ARG A 238 -11.01 -1.45 15.06
C ARG A 238 -11.69 -0.08 15.07
N GLU A 239 -12.94 0.00 14.64
CA GLU A 239 -13.73 1.25 14.59
C GLU A 239 -13.90 1.93 15.96
N ARG A 240 -13.75 1.18 17.06
CA ARG A 240 -13.89 1.69 18.44
C ARG A 240 -12.54 1.94 19.12
N ALA A 241 -11.45 1.49 18.52
CA ALA A 241 -10.11 1.64 19.08
C ALA A 241 -9.54 3.03 18.76
N ASP A 242 -8.71 3.53 19.67
CA ASP A 242 -7.80 4.64 19.39
C ASP A 242 -6.40 4.05 19.19
N PRO A 243 -5.89 3.97 17.94
CA PRO A 243 -4.59 3.37 17.65
C PRO A 243 -3.43 4.07 18.35
N THR A 244 -3.55 5.37 18.67
CA THR A 244 -2.50 6.10 19.39
C THR A 244 -2.37 5.65 20.84
N ARG A 245 -3.45 5.08 21.39
CA ARG A 245 -3.56 4.59 22.77
C ARG A 245 -3.65 3.08 22.87
N ALA A 246 -3.45 2.35 21.78
CA ALA A 246 -3.42 0.88 21.75
C ALA A 246 -1.97 0.37 21.58
N PRO A 247 -1.69 -0.91 21.92
CA PRO A 247 -0.41 -1.52 21.61
C PRO A 247 -0.22 -1.70 20.09
N MET A 248 0.88 -1.16 19.55
CA MET A 248 1.25 -1.32 18.13
C MET A 248 2.73 -1.71 18.03
N SER A 249 2.94 -3.01 17.82
CA SER A 249 4.22 -3.62 17.51
C SER A 249 4.10 -4.29 16.14
N VAL A 250 4.79 -3.72 15.16
CA VAL A 250 4.65 -4.02 13.74
C VAL A 250 5.83 -4.87 13.27
N TYR A 251 5.50 -5.98 12.59
CA TYR A 251 6.46 -6.77 11.83
C TYR A 251 6.41 -6.37 10.35
N GLU A 252 7.44 -5.68 9.87
CA GLU A 252 7.50 -5.23 8.46
C GLU A 252 8.00 -6.38 7.57
N VAL A 253 7.30 -6.65 6.46
CA VAL A 253 7.46 -7.86 5.64
C VAL A 253 7.43 -7.53 4.16
N HIS A 254 8.44 -8.01 3.44
CA HIS A 254 8.37 -8.17 1.98
C HIS A 254 7.94 -9.61 1.64
N LEU A 255 6.68 -9.80 1.22
CA LEU A 255 6.08 -11.13 1.03
C LEU A 255 6.91 -12.05 0.15
N GLY A 256 7.45 -11.54 -0.97
CA GLY A 256 8.20 -12.35 -1.93
C GLY A 256 9.53 -12.90 -1.41
N SER A 257 10.05 -12.37 -0.30
CA SER A 257 11.38 -12.74 0.23
C SER A 257 11.37 -13.09 1.71
N TRP A 258 10.23 -13.04 2.40
CA TRP A 258 10.12 -13.59 3.75
C TRP A 258 10.43 -15.10 3.75
N ARG A 259 9.68 -15.84 2.94
CA ARG A 259 9.94 -17.24 2.56
C ARG A 259 9.66 -17.37 1.06
N PRO A 260 10.70 -17.40 0.21
CA PRO A 260 10.51 -17.42 -1.23
C PRO A 260 9.66 -18.61 -1.70
N GLY A 261 8.77 -18.36 -2.66
CA GLY A 261 7.94 -19.37 -3.32
C GLY A 261 6.58 -19.63 -2.68
N LEU A 262 6.18 -18.87 -1.65
CA LEU A 262 4.85 -18.98 -1.06
C LEU A 262 3.79 -18.21 -1.86
N SER A 263 2.61 -18.83 -2.00
CA SER A 263 1.38 -18.13 -2.38
C SER A 263 0.82 -17.29 -1.23
N TYR A 264 -0.16 -16.43 -1.51
CA TYR A 264 -0.88 -15.67 -0.47
C TYR A 264 -1.49 -16.60 0.59
N LEU A 265 -2.07 -17.73 0.17
CA LEU A 265 -2.68 -18.69 1.11
C LEU A 265 -1.65 -19.36 2.02
N GLU A 266 -0.52 -19.80 1.46
CA GLU A 266 0.55 -20.42 2.26
C GLU A 266 1.25 -19.41 3.17
N ALA A 267 1.45 -18.18 2.68
CA ALA A 267 1.97 -17.08 3.47
C ALA A 267 0.99 -16.72 4.61
N ALA A 268 -0.32 -16.75 4.36
CA ALA A 268 -1.33 -16.44 5.37
C ALA A 268 -1.19 -17.34 6.59
N ASP A 269 -1.09 -18.65 6.39
CA ASP A 269 -0.94 -19.60 7.50
C ASP A 269 0.41 -19.47 8.18
N GLN A 270 1.50 -19.51 7.42
CA GLN A 270 2.84 -19.51 8.00
C GLN A 270 3.19 -18.19 8.69
N LEU A 271 2.85 -17.06 8.08
CA LEU A 271 3.15 -15.75 8.65
C LEU A 271 2.25 -15.47 9.85
N ALA A 272 0.96 -15.82 9.80
CA ALA A 272 0.08 -15.64 10.95
C ALA A 272 0.57 -16.44 12.17
N ASP A 273 0.98 -17.70 11.97
CA ASP A 273 1.53 -18.52 13.05
C ASP A 273 2.83 -17.91 13.61
N TYR A 274 3.70 -17.43 12.73
CA TYR A 274 4.97 -16.80 13.12
C TYR A 274 4.75 -15.53 13.95
N VAL A 275 3.97 -14.57 13.44
CA VAL A 275 3.79 -13.27 14.10
C VAL A 275 2.95 -13.38 15.37
N THR A 276 2.01 -14.33 15.42
CA THR A 276 1.24 -14.63 16.63
C THR A 276 2.15 -15.23 17.72
N ALA A 277 3.02 -16.18 17.35
CA ALA A 277 3.98 -16.78 18.28
C ALA A 277 4.99 -15.75 18.81
N ALA A 278 5.48 -14.87 17.92
CA ALA A 278 6.36 -13.76 18.30
C ALA A 278 5.63 -12.62 19.03
N GLY A 279 4.29 -12.61 19.03
CA GLY A 279 3.47 -11.68 19.80
C GLY A 279 3.31 -10.28 19.21
N TYR A 280 3.59 -10.09 17.92
CA TYR A 280 3.30 -8.84 17.22
C TYR A 280 1.80 -8.53 17.22
N THR A 281 1.44 -7.27 17.03
CA THR A 281 0.03 -6.86 16.90
C THR A 281 -0.37 -6.53 15.47
N HIS A 282 0.60 -6.19 14.63
CA HIS A 282 0.39 -5.86 13.23
C HIS A 282 1.51 -6.44 12.36
N ILE A 283 1.20 -6.64 11.09
CA ILE A 283 2.18 -6.71 10.01
C ILE A 283 2.10 -5.45 9.16
N GLU A 284 3.22 -5.00 8.62
CA GLU A 284 3.26 -3.99 7.56
C GLU A 284 3.86 -4.61 6.32
N LEU A 285 3.07 -4.63 5.24
CA LEU A 285 3.50 -5.20 3.97
C LEU A 285 4.16 -4.11 3.14
N LEU A 286 5.38 -4.37 2.66
CA LEU A 286 5.93 -3.64 1.51
C LEU A 286 4.93 -3.71 0.34
N PRO A 287 4.98 -2.77 -0.63
CA PRO A 287 3.87 -2.57 -1.56
C PRO A 287 3.44 -3.84 -2.28
N VAL A 288 2.16 -4.21 -2.13
CA VAL A 288 1.55 -5.38 -2.76
C VAL A 288 0.79 -5.05 -4.03
N ALA A 289 0.63 -3.78 -4.38
CA ALA A 289 0.07 -3.40 -5.68
C ALA A 289 0.96 -3.92 -6.82
N GLU A 290 0.37 -4.26 -7.97
CA GLU A 290 1.13 -4.86 -9.07
C GLU A 290 2.22 -3.91 -9.58
N HIS A 291 3.41 -4.47 -9.71
CA HIS A 291 4.63 -3.77 -10.11
C HIS A 291 5.44 -4.69 -11.06
N PRO A 292 6.06 -4.17 -12.12
CA PRO A 292 6.67 -5.03 -13.14
C PRO A 292 8.01 -5.61 -12.71
N PHE A 293 8.78 -4.88 -11.89
CA PHE A 293 10.15 -5.24 -11.53
C PHE A 293 10.27 -5.58 -10.04
N GLY A 294 10.62 -6.83 -9.71
CA GLY A 294 10.75 -7.26 -8.30
C GLY A 294 11.85 -6.52 -7.53
N GLY A 295 12.88 -6.03 -8.22
CA GLY A 295 13.96 -5.26 -7.59
C GLY A 295 13.57 -3.84 -7.18
N SER A 296 12.37 -3.36 -7.52
CA SER A 296 11.81 -2.14 -6.92
C SER A 296 11.21 -2.37 -5.54
N TRP A 297 11.14 -3.64 -5.10
CA TRP A 297 10.51 -4.09 -3.85
C TRP A 297 9.02 -3.75 -3.72
N GLY A 298 8.40 -3.32 -4.82
CA GLY A 298 7.01 -2.88 -4.88
C GLY A 298 6.84 -1.38 -5.13
N TYR A 299 7.87 -0.56 -4.91
CA TYR A 299 7.76 0.91 -4.95
C TYR A 299 7.63 1.52 -6.35
N GLN A 300 7.66 0.72 -7.42
CA GLN A 300 7.38 1.17 -8.78
C GLN A 300 6.10 0.50 -9.30
N VAL A 301 4.96 0.96 -8.78
CA VAL A 301 3.63 0.41 -9.04
C VAL A 301 3.12 0.80 -10.42
N THR A 302 2.50 -0.14 -11.13
CA THR A 302 1.81 0.11 -12.41
C THR A 302 0.32 -0.20 -12.39
N SER A 303 -0.15 -1.12 -11.56
CA SER A 303 -1.59 -1.39 -11.38
C SER A 303 -2.00 -1.19 -9.93
N TYR A 304 -2.43 0.02 -9.59
CA TYR A 304 -2.73 0.46 -8.24
C TYR A 304 -3.91 -0.27 -7.59
N TYR A 305 -4.84 -0.77 -8.40
CA TYR A 305 -6.08 -1.43 -7.97
C TYR A 305 -6.01 -2.97 -8.00
N ALA A 306 -4.83 -3.55 -8.22
CA ALA A 306 -4.65 -5.00 -8.22
C ALA A 306 -3.52 -5.40 -7.26
N PRO A 307 -3.75 -6.38 -6.35
CA PRO A 307 -2.63 -7.05 -5.69
C PRO A 307 -1.79 -7.80 -6.73
N THR A 308 -0.48 -7.86 -6.49
CA THR A 308 0.48 -8.52 -7.37
C THR A 308 0.12 -9.98 -7.60
N SER A 309 0.02 -10.34 -8.88
CA SER A 309 -0.33 -11.70 -9.31
C SER A 309 0.75 -12.76 -8.95
N ARG A 310 1.93 -12.32 -8.49
CA ARG A 310 3.05 -13.19 -8.07
C ARG A 310 2.68 -14.25 -7.03
N PHE A 311 1.73 -13.93 -6.16
CA PHE A 311 1.40 -14.80 -5.01
C PHE A 311 0.01 -15.43 -5.12
N GLY A 312 -0.79 -15.07 -6.12
CA GLY A 312 -2.13 -15.62 -6.30
C GLY A 312 -3.13 -14.61 -6.84
N SER A 313 -4.40 -14.92 -6.68
CA SER A 313 -5.52 -14.07 -7.08
C SER A 313 -5.83 -12.98 -6.04
N PRO A 314 -6.61 -11.94 -6.39
CA PRO A 314 -7.12 -10.99 -5.42
C PRO A 314 -7.93 -11.63 -4.28
N ASP A 315 -8.65 -12.72 -4.53
CA ASP A 315 -9.38 -13.42 -3.46
C ASP A 315 -8.45 -14.21 -2.53
N ASP A 316 -7.30 -14.67 -3.02
CA ASP A 316 -6.27 -15.26 -2.16
C ASP A 316 -5.64 -14.19 -1.25
N PHE A 317 -5.48 -12.95 -1.73
CA PHE A 317 -5.04 -11.84 -0.87
C PHE A 317 -6.11 -11.44 0.16
N ARG A 318 -7.40 -11.46 -0.18
CA ARG A 318 -8.48 -11.29 0.81
C ARG A 318 -8.45 -12.37 1.88
N ALA A 319 -8.26 -13.64 1.48
CA ALA A 319 -8.12 -14.75 2.40
C ALA A 319 -6.88 -14.60 3.31
N PHE A 320 -5.79 -14.03 2.79
CA PHE A 320 -4.61 -13.69 3.60
C PHE A 320 -4.97 -12.68 4.71
N VAL A 321 -5.66 -11.59 4.36
CA VAL A 321 -6.07 -10.57 5.34
C VAL A 321 -7.07 -11.13 6.35
N ASP A 322 -8.09 -11.88 5.89
CA ASP A 322 -9.09 -12.53 6.76
C ASP A 322 -8.42 -13.49 7.77
N ARG A 323 -7.38 -14.22 7.34
CA ARG A 323 -6.58 -15.10 8.21
C ARG A 323 -5.78 -14.33 9.26
N MET A 324 -5.26 -13.15 8.92
CA MET A 324 -4.57 -12.26 9.88
C MET A 324 -5.54 -11.69 10.91
N HIS A 325 -6.70 -11.20 10.47
CA HIS A 325 -7.75 -10.69 11.36
C HIS A 325 -8.27 -11.78 12.30
N ALA A 326 -8.45 -13.01 11.79
CA ALA A 326 -8.81 -14.17 12.61
C ALA A 326 -7.74 -14.51 13.67
N ALA A 327 -6.47 -14.22 13.40
CA ALA A 327 -5.37 -14.35 14.36
C ALA A 327 -5.25 -13.15 15.31
N GLY A 328 -6.06 -12.09 15.12
CA GLY A 328 -5.97 -10.86 15.89
C GLY A 328 -4.78 -9.97 15.49
N ILE A 329 -4.33 -10.06 14.24
CA ILE A 329 -3.21 -9.31 13.68
C ILE A 329 -3.75 -8.30 12.67
N GLY A 330 -3.40 -7.02 12.86
CA GLY A 330 -3.75 -5.98 11.90
C GLY A 330 -2.82 -5.97 10.69
N VAL A 331 -3.35 -5.57 9.53
CA VAL A 331 -2.60 -5.51 8.27
C VAL A 331 -2.44 -4.07 7.82
N LEU A 332 -1.21 -3.58 7.84
CA LEU A 332 -0.81 -2.30 7.26
C LEU A 332 -0.21 -2.54 5.87
N LEU A 333 -0.38 -1.56 4.97
CA LEU A 333 0.12 -1.63 3.62
C LEU A 333 0.92 -0.38 3.25
N ASP A 334 2.12 -0.59 2.72
CA ASP A 334 2.86 0.47 2.04
C ASP A 334 2.14 0.87 0.76
N TRP A 335 1.71 2.13 0.74
CA TRP A 335 0.96 2.75 -0.33
C TRP A 335 1.82 3.82 -0.99
N VAL A 336 1.87 3.82 -2.32
CA VAL A 336 2.89 4.56 -3.10
C VAL A 336 2.25 5.66 -3.97
N PRO A 337 1.70 6.74 -3.39
CA PRO A 337 1.12 7.85 -4.14
C PRO A 337 2.15 8.86 -4.64
N ALA A 338 3.43 8.72 -4.26
CA ALA A 338 4.44 9.73 -4.53
C ALA A 338 4.88 9.78 -6.00
N HIS A 339 4.92 8.63 -6.68
CA HIS A 339 5.42 8.53 -8.05
C HIS A 339 4.98 7.22 -8.73
N PHE A 340 5.20 7.12 -10.05
CA PHE A 340 4.99 5.90 -10.84
C PHE A 340 6.05 5.76 -11.94
N PRO A 341 6.35 4.54 -12.45
CA PRO A 341 7.42 4.34 -13.42
C PRO A 341 7.05 4.82 -14.84
N ARG A 342 8.06 4.96 -15.72
CA ARG A 342 7.91 5.48 -17.09
C ARG A 342 7.50 4.42 -18.12
N ASP A 343 7.09 3.25 -17.66
CA ASP A 343 6.58 2.17 -18.50
C ASP A 343 5.44 2.67 -19.40
N ASP A 344 5.67 2.68 -20.71
CA ASP A 344 4.74 3.27 -21.69
C ASP A 344 3.42 2.50 -21.81
N TRP A 345 3.42 1.22 -21.44
CA TRP A 345 2.23 0.38 -21.37
C TRP A 345 1.41 0.61 -20.08
N ALA A 346 1.87 1.43 -19.13
CA ALA A 346 1.16 1.74 -17.89
C ALA A 346 0.56 3.16 -17.95
N LEU A 347 0.75 3.99 -16.91
CA LEU A 347 0.14 5.32 -16.78
C LEU A 347 0.88 6.43 -17.58
N ALA A 348 2.14 6.19 -17.95
CA ALA A 348 2.98 7.21 -18.58
C ALA A 348 2.38 7.71 -19.90
N ARG A 349 2.14 9.03 -19.99
CA ARG A 349 1.58 9.69 -21.18
C ARG A 349 0.35 8.98 -21.77
N PHE A 350 -0.54 8.50 -20.89
CA PHE A 350 -1.59 7.52 -21.18
C PHE A 350 -2.42 7.81 -22.44
N ASP A 351 -2.77 9.08 -22.70
CA ASP A 351 -3.57 9.48 -23.86
C ASP A 351 -2.76 10.27 -24.92
N GLY A 352 -1.42 10.16 -24.87
CA GLY A 352 -0.46 10.94 -25.66
C GLY A 352 -0.07 12.28 -25.04
N THR A 353 -0.73 12.70 -23.97
CA THR A 353 -0.41 13.89 -23.17
C THR A 353 0.09 13.50 -21.77
N PRO A 354 0.80 14.38 -21.04
CA PRO A 354 1.02 14.22 -19.61
C PRO A 354 -0.32 14.20 -18.86
N LEU A 355 -0.89 13.00 -18.66
CA LEU A 355 -2.26 12.82 -18.19
C LEU A 355 -2.29 12.66 -16.66
N TYR A 356 -1.57 11.64 -16.17
CA TYR A 356 -1.45 11.33 -14.75
C TYR A 356 -0.27 12.10 -14.14
N GLU A 357 0.80 12.30 -14.89
CA GLU A 357 1.96 13.08 -14.51
C GLU A 357 1.78 14.58 -14.78
N HIS A 358 2.41 15.41 -13.93
CA HIS A 358 2.36 16.86 -14.10
C HIS A 358 3.04 17.29 -15.43
N PRO A 359 2.43 18.19 -16.23
CA PRO A 359 2.93 18.54 -17.57
C PRO A 359 4.25 19.31 -17.58
N ASP A 360 4.58 20.04 -16.51
CA ASP A 360 5.91 20.61 -16.30
C ASP A 360 6.88 19.56 -15.75
N PRO A 361 7.93 19.16 -16.49
CA PRO A 361 8.90 18.15 -16.04
C PRO A 361 9.60 18.49 -14.73
N ARG A 362 9.75 19.79 -14.40
CA ARG A 362 10.37 20.23 -13.14
C ARG A 362 9.53 19.90 -11.92
N ARG A 363 8.23 19.61 -12.11
CA ARG A 363 7.31 19.14 -11.07
C ARG A 363 6.91 17.68 -11.28
N GLY A 364 6.85 17.22 -12.53
CA GLY A 364 6.32 15.92 -12.94
C GLY A 364 7.35 14.80 -13.06
N GLU A 365 8.65 15.06 -12.89
CA GLU A 365 9.70 14.02 -12.98
C GLU A 365 10.52 13.93 -11.70
N GLN A 366 10.74 12.71 -11.19
CA GLN A 366 11.72 12.47 -10.14
C GLN A 366 13.01 11.93 -10.75
N LEU A 367 14.05 12.77 -10.78
CA LEU A 367 15.24 12.52 -11.58
C LEU A 367 16.12 11.40 -11.00
N ASP A 368 16.28 11.36 -9.68
CA ASP A 368 17.10 10.34 -8.99
C ASP A 368 16.54 8.92 -9.18
N TRP A 369 15.22 8.79 -9.35
CA TRP A 369 14.53 7.49 -9.46
C TRP A 369 14.17 7.14 -10.90
N GLY A 370 14.25 8.10 -11.82
CA GLY A 370 13.83 7.91 -13.21
C GLY A 370 12.32 7.70 -13.36
N THR A 371 11.50 8.26 -12.48
CA THR A 371 10.04 8.06 -12.42
C THR A 371 9.28 9.36 -12.76
N TYR A 372 7.96 9.25 -12.89
CA TYR A 372 7.03 10.39 -13.00
C TYR A 372 6.32 10.65 -11.66
N ILE A 373 5.97 11.90 -11.41
CA ILE A 373 5.22 12.37 -10.22
C ILE A 373 3.80 12.71 -10.67
N PHE A 374 2.81 12.27 -9.89
CA PHE A 374 1.40 12.54 -10.15
C PHE A 374 1.08 14.05 -10.14
N ASP A 375 0.15 14.46 -11.01
CA ASP A 375 -0.43 15.80 -10.98
C ASP A 375 -1.53 15.89 -9.91
N PHE A 376 -1.13 16.11 -8.66
CA PHE A 376 -2.05 16.22 -7.52
C PHE A 376 -3.08 17.36 -7.66
N GLY A 377 -2.79 18.36 -8.51
CA GLY A 377 -3.70 19.47 -8.79
C GLY A 377 -4.87 19.08 -9.70
N ARG A 378 -4.74 17.99 -10.45
CA ARG A 378 -5.77 17.53 -11.39
C ARG A 378 -6.82 16.68 -10.70
N ASN A 379 -8.08 17.06 -10.85
CA ASN A 379 -9.21 16.45 -10.15
C ASN A 379 -9.27 14.93 -10.30
N GLU A 380 -9.21 14.41 -11.53
CA GLU A 380 -9.35 12.98 -11.80
C GLU A 380 -8.13 12.18 -11.31
N VAL A 381 -6.94 12.78 -11.31
CA VAL A 381 -5.71 12.16 -10.78
C VAL A 381 -5.76 12.10 -9.26
N ARG A 382 -6.16 13.20 -8.60
CA ARG A 382 -6.41 13.22 -7.16
C ARG A 382 -7.45 12.17 -6.78
N ASN A 383 -8.56 12.09 -7.51
CA ASN A 383 -9.61 11.09 -7.28
C ASN A 383 -9.11 9.66 -7.48
N PHE A 384 -8.28 9.41 -8.50
CA PHE A 384 -7.68 8.10 -8.74
C PHE A 384 -6.90 7.62 -7.51
N LEU A 385 -6.13 8.51 -6.88
CA LEU A 385 -5.34 8.18 -5.68
C LEU A 385 -6.21 8.08 -4.41
N VAL A 386 -7.09 9.06 -4.15
CA VAL A 386 -7.96 9.04 -2.95
C VAL A 386 -8.89 7.82 -2.95
N ALA A 387 -9.49 7.51 -4.11
CA ALA A 387 -10.29 6.30 -4.26
C ALA A 387 -9.44 5.03 -4.16
N ASN A 388 -8.17 5.05 -4.54
CA ASN A 388 -7.30 3.88 -4.40
C ASN A 388 -6.98 3.56 -2.93
N ALA A 389 -6.72 4.58 -2.11
CA ALA A 389 -6.53 4.39 -0.67
C ALA A 389 -7.76 3.73 -0.03
N ARG A 390 -8.96 4.22 -0.36
CA ARG A 390 -10.22 3.63 0.09
C ARG A 390 -10.45 2.23 -0.45
N TYR A 391 -10.10 1.97 -1.71
CA TYR A 391 -10.25 0.66 -2.33
C TYR A 391 -9.52 -0.43 -1.54
N TRP A 392 -8.29 -0.18 -1.09
CA TRP A 392 -7.57 -1.14 -0.24
C TRP A 392 -8.28 -1.38 1.11
N ILE A 393 -8.83 -0.33 1.71
CA ILE A 393 -9.52 -0.42 3.00
C ILE A 393 -10.89 -1.11 2.86
N GLU A 394 -11.66 -0.82 1.81
CA GLU A 394 -13.01 -1.34 1.59
C GLU A 394 -13.02 -2.73 0.97
N GLU A 395 -12.21 -2.97 -0.06
CA GLU A 395 -12.26 -4.22 -0.83
C GLU A 395 -11.30 -5.30 -0.29
N PHE A 396 -10.30 -4.89 0.49
CA PHE A 396 -9.29 -5.78 1.10
C PHE A 396 -9.18 -5.65 2.62
N HIS A 397 -10.05 -4.86 3.25
CA HIS A 397 -10.13 -4.69 4.72
C HIS A 397 -8.84 -4.23 5.40
N ILE A 398 -7.91 -3.61 4.68
CA ILE A 398 -6.63 -3.12 5.22
C ILE A 398 -6.86 -2.15 6.40
N ASP A 399 -6.05 -2.28 7.45
CA ASP A 399 -6.19 -1.54 8.71
C ASP A 399 -5.38 -0.24 8.75
N GLY A 400 -4.48 -0.05 7.79
CA GLY A 400 -3.76 1.21 7.66
C GLY A 400 -2.85 1.27 6.44
N LEU A 401 -2.48 2.51 6.09
CA LEU A 401 -1.64 2.81 4.95
C LEU A 401 -0.40 3.55 5.43
N ARG A 402 0.78 3.07 5.02
CA ARG A 402 2.05 3.78 5.22
C ARG A 402 2.48 4.42 3.90
N VAL A 403 2.78 5.71 3.92
CA VAL A 403 3.22 6.49 2.76
C VAL A 403 4.71 6.73 2.86
N ASP A 404 5.44 6.15 1.91
CA ASP A 404 6.88 6.35 1.72
C ASP A 404 7.20 7.73 1.14
N ALA A 405 8.36 8.26 1.50
CA ALA A 405 8.98 9.43 0.92
C ALA A 405 8.04 10.64 0.78
N VAL A 406 7.26 10.95 1.83
CA VAL A 406 6.29 12.07 1.83
C VAL A 406 7.00 13.40 1.52
N ALA A 407 8.27 13.54 1.93
CA ALA A 407 9.10 14.69 1.59
C ALA A 407 9.22 14.92 0.06
N SER A 408 9.27 13.85 -0.74
CA SER A 408 9.32 13.94 -2.21
C SER A 408 8.05 14.53 -2.83
N MET A 409 6.93 14.42 -2.11
CA MET A 409 5.65 15.01 -2.52
C MET A 409 5.55 16.47 -2.08
N LEU A 410 5.96 16.76 -0.84
CA LEU A 410 5.79 18.06 -0.18
C LEU A 410 6.67 19.18 -0.75
N TYR A 411 7.79 18.82 -1.38
CA TYR A 411 8.81 19.79 -1.78
C TYR A 411 9.05 19.82 -3.30
N LEU A 412 8.89 21.00 -3.89
CA LEU A 412 9.19 21.27 -5.30
C LEU A 412 10.70 21.20 -5.59
N ASP A 413 11.55 21.39 -4.58
CA ASP A 413 13.01 21.33 -4.67
C ASP A 413 13.61 19.96 -4.28
N TYR A 414 12.78 18.95 -3.97
CA TYR A 414 13.28 17.64 -3.57
C TYR A 414 14.13 17.01 -4.68
N SER A 415 15.36 16.61 -4.35
CA SER A 415 16.34 16.04 -5.28
C SER A 415 16.61 16.90 -6.53
N ARG A 416 16.49 18.24 -6.42
CA ARG A 416 16.73 19.17 -7.53
C ARG A 416 17.73 20.25 -7.14
N SER A 417 18.59 20.62 -8.08
CA SER A 417 19.56 21.71 -7.88
C SER A 417 18.91 23.08 -8.05
N GLU A 418 19.60 24.13 -7.63
CA GLU A 418 19.19 25.52 -7.89
C GLU A 418 19.01 25.76 -9.40
N GLY A 419 17.85 26.31 -9.80
CA GLY A 419 17.50 26.54 -11.20
C GLY A 419 16.80 25.36 -11.91
N GLU A 420 16.69 24.21 -11.26
CA GLU A 420 16.00 23.02 -11.80
C GLU A 420 14.55 22.87 -11.29
N TRP A 421 14.09 23.79 -10.44
CA TRP A 421 12.73 23.85 -9.89
C TRP A 421 12.21 25.29 -9.86
N GLU A 422 10.89 25.47 -9.70
CA GLU A 422 10.23 26.77 -9.53
C GLU A 422 9.44 26.82 -8.21
N PRO A 423 9.43 27.98 -7.53
CA PRO A 423 8.65 28.15 -6.31
C PRO A 423 7.15 28.16 -6.57
N ASN A 424 6.38 27.88 -5.52
CA ASN A 424 4.93 27.98 -5.52
C ASN A 424 4.46 29.45 -5.67
N VAL A 425 3.15 29.64 -5.77
CA VAL A 425 2.52 30.96 -5.96
C VAL A 425 2.83 31.98 -4.86
N TYR A 426 3.34 31.55 -3.70
CA TYR A 426 3.76 32.40 -2.58
C TYR A 426 5.28 32.57 -2.47
N GLY A 427 6.05 32.01 -3.41
CA GLY A 427 7.51 32.09 -3.42
C GLY A 427 8.22 31.03 -2.55
N GLY A 428 7.47 30.08 -1.99
CA GLY A 428 7.99 28.98 -1.19
C GLY A 428 8.30 27.72 -2.01
N ARG A 429 8.87 26.72 -1.36
CA ARG A 429 9.23 25.42 -1.97
C ARG A 429 8.16 24.34 -1.76
N GLU A 430 7.12 24.66 -1.01
CA GLU A 430 6.05 23.74 -0.65
C GLU A 430 5.17 23.46 -1.88
N ASN A 431 4.94 22.19 -2.16
CA ASN A 431 4.03 21.75 -3.20
C ASN A 431 2.59 21.77 -2.66
N LEU A 432 1.90 22.89 -2.84
CA LEU A 432 0.58 23.14 -2.23
C LEU A 432 -0.46 22.10 -2.66
N GLU A 433 -0.43 21.67 -3.92
CA GLU A 433 -1.35 20.67 -4.45
C GLU A 433 -1.14 19.29 -3.82
N ALA A 434 0.11 18.94 -3.47
CA ALA A 434 0.39 17.70 -2.73
C ALA A 434 -0.04 17.81 -1.26
N VAL A 435 0.14 18.98 -0.63
CA VAL A 435 -0.37 19.24 0.73
C VAL A 435 -1.89 19.09 0.77
N ASP A 436 -2.61 19.75 -0.14
CA ASP A 436 -4.07 19.67 -0.24
C ASP A 436 -4.54 18.23 -0.50
N PHE A 437 -3.84 17.48 -1.36
CA PHE A 437 -4.12 16.07 -1.60
C PHE A 437 -3.96 15.21 -0.33
N LEU A 438 -2.86 15.37 0.41
CA LEU A 438 -2.61 14.58 1.62
C LEU A 438 -3.63 14.91 2.72
N GLN A 439 -4.06 16.16 2.83
CA GLN A 439 -5.13 16.56 3.74
C GLN A 439 -6.47 15.92 3.35
N ASP A 440 -6.86 16.01 2.08
CA ASP A 440 -8.10 15.41 1.56
C ASP A 440 -8.11 13.88 1.71
N LEU A 441 -6.98 13.23 1.43
CA LEU A 441 -6.77 11.81 1.64
C LEU A 441 -7.04 11.40 3.09
N ASN A 442 -6.33 12.05 4.03
CA ASN A 442 -6.43 11.69 5.45
C ASN A 442 -7.82 11.99 6.01
N ASP A 443 -8.39 13.15 5.69
CA ASP A 443 -9.75 13.52 6.11
C ASP A 443 -10.79 12.52 5.58
N THR A 444 -10.61 12.06 4.35
CA THR A 444 -11.52 11.10 3.72
C THR A 444 -11.37 9.71 4.34
N VAL A 445 -10.15 9.20 4.49
CA VAL A 445 -9.90 7.89 5.13
C VAL A 445 -10.46 7.86 6.55
N HIS A 446 -10.13 8.84 7.40
CA HIS A 446 -10.54 8.85 8.80
C HIS A 446 -12.05 9.09 9.00
N ARG A 447 -12.69 9.81 8.08
CA ARG A 447 -14.15 10.02 8.09
C ARG A 447 -14.92 8.75 7.75
N HIS A 448 -14.46 7.99 6.77
CA HIS A 448 -15.16 6.80 6.28
C HIS A 448 -14.77 5.52 7.02
N HIS A 449 -13.56 5.46 7.58
CA HIS A 449 -13.02 4.26 8.23
C HIS A 449 -12.36 4.61 9.58
N PRO A 450 -13.15 4.92 10.63
CA PRO A 450 -12.60 5.15 11.96
C PRO A 450 -11.71 4.00 12.43
N GLY A 451 -10.62 4.32 13.12
CA GLY A 451 -9.66 3.35 13.65
C GLY A 451 -8.63 2.85 12.65
N VAL A 452 -8.77 3.13 11.35
CA VAL A 452 -7.69 2.94 10.37
C VAL A 452 -6.57 3.93 10.64
N VAL A 453 -5.32 3.51 10.47
CA VAL A 453 -4.15 4.41 10.63
C VAL A 453 -3.56 4.82 9.29
N THR A 454 -3.14 6.08 9.20
CA THR A 454 -2.26 6.54 8.14
C THR A 454 -0.91 6.93 8.73
N ILE A 455 0.17 6.39 8.17
CA ILE A 455 1.53 6.54 8.69
C ILE A 455 2.40 7.23 7.63
N ALA A 456 3.09 8.31 7.99
CA ALA A 456 3.99 9.02 7.09
C ALA A 456 5.46 8.70 7.38
N GLU A 457 6.24 8.40 6.35
CA GLU A 457 7.68 8.60 6.38
C GLU A 457 8.00 9.98 5.78
N GLU A 458 8.35 10.91 6.65
CA GLU A 458 8.69 12.28 6.30
C GLU A 458 10.03 12.60 6.95
N SER A 459 11.08 12.56 6.14
CA SER A 459 12.49 12.63 6.57
C SER A 459 13.03 14.06 6.71
N THR A 460 12.19 15.09 6.58
CA THR A 460 12.54 16.47 6.89
C THR A 460 11.90 16.92 8.20
N THR A 461 11.80 18.24 8.39
CA THR A 461 11.28 18.89 9.61
C THR A 461 9.90 19.50 9.38
N TRP A 462 9.09 18.92 8.48
CA TRP A 462 7.73 19.43 8.23
C TRP A 462 6.91 19.41 9.53
N PRO A 463 6.32 20.53 9.95
CA PRO A 463 5.59 20.58 11.21
C PRO A 463 4.15 20.07 11.05
N GLY A 464 3.64 19.38 12.07
CA GLY A 464 2.23 19.00 12.14
C GLY A 464 1.83 17.89 11.18
N VAL A 465 2.75 16.97 10.87
CA VAL A 465 2.48 15.82 10.00
C VAL A 465 1.32 15.00 10.57
N THR A 466 1.30 14.81 11.89
CA THR A 466 0.29 14.01 12.60
C THR A 466 -0.80 14.84 13.29
N ARG A 467 -0.89 16.13 12.96
CA ARG A 467 -1.95 17.02 13.48
C ARG A 467 -3.16 17.03 12.56
N GLY A 468 -4.31 17.36 13.13
CA GLY A 468 -5.55 17.55 12.39
C GLY A 468 -5.42 18.60 11.28
N THR A 469 -6.10 18.34 10.16
CA THR A 469 -6.15 19.21 8.98
C THR A 469 -6.85 20.54 9.29
N ASP A 470 -7.80 20.54 10.23
CA ASP A 470 -8.54 21.71 10.73
C ASP A 470 -7.66 22.79 11.37
N VAL A 471 -6.48 22.38 11.87
CA VAL A 471 -5.45 23.28 12.44
C VAL A 471 -4.20 23.38 11.56
N GLY A 472 -4.29 22.95 10.29
CA GLY A 472 -3.23 23.06 9.30
C GLY A 472 -2.19 21.94 9.29
N GLY A 473 -2.47 20.81 9.95
CA GLY A 473 -1.64 19.60 9.84
C GLY A 473 -1.91 18.82 8.55
N LEU A 474 -1.16 17.75 8.31
CA LEU A 474 -1.37 16.87 7.16
C LEU A 474 -2.43 15.78 7.41
N GLY A 475 -2.83 15.55 8.67
CA GLY A 475 -3.88 14.60 9.03
C GLY A 475 -3.44 13.14 9.21
N PHE A 476 -2.14 12.84 9.14
CA PHE A 476 -1.66 11.47 9.39
C PHE A 476 -1.92 11.04 10.84
N SER A 477 -2.18 9.76 11.06
CA SER A 477 -2.29 9.22 12.42
C SER A 477 -0.93 9.19 13.13
N MET A 478 0.11 8.80 12.41
CA MET A 478 1.48 8.62 12.94
C MET A 478 2.56 9.02 11.93
N LYS A 479 3.78 9.27 12.43
CA LYS A 479 4.98 9.58 11.64
C LYS A 479 6.14 8.68 12.07
N TRP A 480 6.93 8.18 11.12
CA TRP A 480 8.19 7.52 11.42
C TRP A 480 9.21 8.48 12.05
N ASN A 481 9.81 8.09 13.17
CA ASN A 481 10.84 8.87 13.85
C ASN A 481 12.23 8.56 13.30
N MET A 482 12.52 9.12 12.12
CA MET A 482 13.81 8.94 11.45
C MET A 482 15.00 9.48 12.27
N GLY A 483 14.77 10.55 13.05
CA GLY A 483 15.79 11.11 13.95
C GLY A 483 16.17 10.15 15.06
N TRP A 484 15.18 9.56 15.76
CA TRP A 484 15.41 8.52 16.75
C TRP A 484 16.15 7.32 16.15
N MET A 485 15.75 6.87 14.95
CA MET A 485 16.37 5.72 14.28
C MET A 485 17.86 5.97 14.02
N HIS A 486 18.19 7.11 13.40
CA HIS A 486 19.57 7.46 13.06
C HIS A 486 20.44 7.59 14.31
N ASP A 487 19.96 8.32 15.31
CA ASP A 487 20.72 8.57 16.54
C ASP A 487 20.94 7.28 17.35
N THR A 488 19.91 6.42 17.43
CA THR A 488 19.98 5.15 18.18
C THR A 488 20.92 4.15 17.51
N LEU A 489 20.79 3.95 16.19
CA LEU A 489 21.67 3.04 15.43
C LEU A 489 23.11 3.55 15.42
N GLY A 490 23.30 4.87 15.25
CA GLY A 490 24.61 5.50 15.35
C GLY A 490 25.23 5.26 16.72
N PHE A 491 24.53 5.57 17.80
CA PHE A 491 25.03 5.43 19.18
C PHE A 491 25.46 3.99 19.48
N LEU A 492 24.59 3.01 19.20
CA LEU A 492 24.87 1.61 19.53
C LEU A 492 25.89 0.95 18.60
N GLY A 493 26.06 1.47 17.37
CA GLY A 493 27.11 1.02 16.46
C GLY A 493 28.54 1.40 16.89
N ARG A 494 28.69 2.30 17.86
CA ARG A 494 30.00 2.68 18.41
C ARG A 494 30.47 1.70 19.48
N ASP A 495 31.78 1.47 19.51
CA ASP A 495 32.45 0.73 20.59
C ASP A 495 32.03 1.30 21.97
N PRO A 496 31.69 0.45 22.95
CA PRO A 496 31.22 0.90 24.26
C PRO A 496 32.12 1.93 24.95
N ILE A 497 33.44 1.90 24.73
CA ILE A 497 34.36 2.87 25.35
C ILE A 497 34.19 4.30 24.81
N HIS A 498 33.61 4.46 23.62
CA HIS A 498 33.39 5.75 22.97
C HIS A 498 31.97 6.31 23.19
N ARG A 499 31.03 5.50 23.69
CA ARG A 499 29.62 5.89 23.85
C ARG A 499 29.43 7.07 24.81
N ASN A 500 30.33 7.26 25.78
CA ASN A 500 30.27 8.37 26.73
C ASN A 500 30.34 9.76 26.05
N TRP A 501 31.01 9.87 24.91
CA TRP A 501 31.11 11.11 24.12
C TRP A 501 29.88 11.39 23.26
N HIS A 502 28.99 10.41 23.14
CA HIS A 502 27.79 10.44 22.29
C HIS A 502 26.51 10.20 23.09
N HIS A 503 26.56 10.29 24.42
CA HIS A 503 25.41 10.04 25.29
C HIS A 503 24.19 10.94 25.01
N ASN A 504 24.44 12.13 24.44
CA ASN A 504 23.37 13.01 23.98
C ASN A 504 22.59 12.41 22.80
N GLU A 505 23.19 11.63 21.91
CA GLU A 505 22.51 11.05 20.74
C GLU A 505 21.36 10.14 21.17
N ILE A 506 21.61 9.24 22.13
CA ILE A 506 20.61 8.28 22.60
C ILE A 506 19.46 8.93 23.41
N THR A 507 19.68 10.12 23.98
CA THR A 507 18.67 10.85 24.79
C THR A 507 17.94 11.96 24.02
N PHE A 508 18.44 12.37 22.85
CA PHE A 508 17.99 13.59 22.17
C PHE A 508 16.56 13.49 21.63
N SER A 509 16.14 12.33 21.15
CA SER A 509 14.80 12.10 20.59
C SER A 509 13.66 12.43 21.58
N LEU A 510 13.89 12.28 22.88
CA LEU A 510 12.94 12.64 23.94
C LEU A 510 12.72 14.15 24.08
N MET A 511 13.57 15.00 23.48
CA MET A 511 13.33 16.45 23.41
C MET A 511 12.14 16.81 22.52
N TYR A 512 11.82 15.96 21.54
CA TYR A 512 10.75 16.18 20.58
C TYR A 512 9.78 14.99 20.46
N ALA A 513 9.90 13.94 21.27
CA ALA A 513 9.07 12.73 21.18
C ALA A 513 7.54 12.96 21.27
N TRP A 514 7.10 14.16 21.68
CA TRP A 514 5.68 14.55 21.75
C TRP A 514 5.30 15.68 20.78
N SER A 515 6.17 16.02 19.82
CA SER A 515 5.81 16.95 18.75
C SER A 515 4.89 16.32 17.70
N GLU A 516 4.98 15.01 17.53
CA GLU A 516 4.20 14.18 16.61
C GLU A 516 3.86 12.84 17.29
N ASN A 517 2.92 12.09 16.72
CA ASN A 517 2.63 10.71 17.13
C ASN A 517 3.62 9.77 16.42
N TYR A 518 4.67 9.33 17.13
CA TYR A 518 5.75 8.59 16.48
C TYR A 518 5.57 7.06 16.44
N VAL A 519 5.93 6.48 15.30
CA VAL A 519 6.43 5.10 15.18
C VAL A 519 7.96 5.16 15.21
N LEU A 520 8.60 4.20 15.87
CA LEU A 520 10.04 4.03 15.97
C LEU A 520 10.45 2.92 14.98
N PRO A 521 10.91 3.25 13.76
CA PRO A 521 11.16 2.24 12.74
C PRO A 521 12.60 1.75 12.77
N ILE A 522 12.79 0.43 12.65
CA ILE A 522 13.98 -0.20 12.11
C ILE A 522 13.53 -0.97 10.87
N SER A 523 13.46 -0.27 9.74
CA SER A 523 12.84 -0.77 8.51
C SER A 523 13.80 -1.48 7.57
N HIS A 524 13.27 -2.01 6.48
CA HIS A 524 14.01 -2.66 5.39
C HIS A 524 15.15 -1.80 4.82
N ASP A 525 14.97 -0.49 4.74
CA ASP A 525 15.96 0.45 4.21
C ASP A 525 17.23 0.53 5.06
N GLU A 526 17.15 0.16 6.33
CA GLU A 526 18.28 0.23 7.26
C GLU A 526 19.15 -1.03 7.25
N VAL A 527 18.81 -2.04 6.46
CA VAL A 527 19.51 -3.35 6.45
C VAL A 527 19.90 -3.81 5.06
N VAL A 528 20.18 -2.84 4.18
CA VAL A 528 20.56 -3.00 2.77
C VAL A 528 21.67 -2.01 2.38
N HIS A 529 22.13 -2.11 1.13
CA HIS A 529 23.01 -1.13 0.47
C HIS A 529 24.32 -0.85 1.22
N GLY A 530 24.88 -1.85 1.91
CA GLY A 530 26.15 -1.72 2.64
C GLY A 530 26.01 -1.07 4.03
N LYS A 531 24.78 -0.76 4.47
CA LYS A 531 24.52 -0.22 5.82
C LYS A 531 24.72 -1.25 6.94
N GLY A 532 24.68 -2.55 6.60
CA GLY A 532 24.70 -3.66 7.54
C GLY A 532 23.38 -3.87 8.28
N THR A 533 23.20 -5.07 8.84
CA THR A 533 22.08 -5.43 9.74
C THR A 533 22.30 -4.94 11.17
N LEU A 534 21.28 -5.05 12.03
CA LEU A 534 21.44 -4.81 13.48
C LEU A 534 22.60 -5.60 14.07
N TRP A 535 22.75 -6.87 13.68
CA TRP A 535 23.86 -7.72 14.13
C TRP A 535 25.22 -7.15 13.73
N THR A 536 25.40 -6.81 12.45
CA THR A 536 26.71 -6.37 11.93
C THR A 536 27.11 -4.97 12.38
N ARG A 537 26.12 -4.11 12.70
CA ARG A 537 26.36 -2.77 13.27
C ARG A 537 26.87 -2.83 14.71
N MET A 538 26.52 -3.86 15.48
CA MET A 538 26.96 -3.98 16.87
C MET A 538 28.48 -4.25 16.97
N PRO A 539 29.21 -3.59 17.89
CA PRO A 539 30.62 -3.83 18.12
C PRO A 539 30.86 -5.08 18.99
N GLY A 540 32.09 -5.59 18.98
CA GLY A 540 32.52 -6.70 19.82
C GLY A 540 32.43 -8.08 19.16
N ASP A 541 32.53 -9.12 19.98
CA ASP A 541 32.37 -10.51 19.56
C ASP A 541 30.88 -10.90 19.44
N ASP A 542 30.59 -12.11 18.97
CA ASP A 542 29.23 -12.57 18.71
C ASP A 542 28.32 -12.52 19.95
N PHE A 543 28.87 -12.78 21.14
CA PHE A 543 28.12 -12.68 22.40
C PHE A 543 27.75 -11.23 22.70
N ALA A 544 28.72 -10.31 22.60
CA ALA A 544 28.48 -8.89 22.82
C ALA A 544 27.53 -8.28 21.77
N LYS A 545 27.61 -8.74 20.52
CA LYS A 545 26.68 -8.35 19.45
C LYS A 545 25.25 -8.78 19.76
N ALA A 546 25.04 -10.04 20.13
CA ALA A 546 23.72 -10.54 20.49
C ALA A 546 23.14 -9.78 21.69
N ALA A 547 23.95 -9.51 22.73
CA ALA A 547 23.54 -8.69 23.87
C ALA A 547 23.16 -7.26 23.44
N GLY A 548 23.98 -6.63 22.58
CA GLY A 548 23.72 -5.31 22.02
C GLY A 548 22.41 -5.23 21.23
N VAL A 549 22.12 -6.23 20.39
CA VAL A 549 20.84 -6.31 19.66
C VAL A 549 19.66 -6.40 20.63
N ARG A 550 19.72 -7.29 21.62
CA ARG A 550 18.63 -7.42 22.62
C ARG A 550 18.43 -6.13 23.42
N ALA A 551 19.50 -5.46 23.82
CA ALA A 551 19.43 -4.19 24.54
C ALA A 551 18.87 -3.04 23.68
N LEU A 552 19.23 -2.99 22.38
CA LEU A 552 18.65 -2.05 21.42
C LEU A 552 17.14 -2.24 21.32
N LEU A 553 16.70 -3.48 21.10
CA LEU A 553 15.28 -3.79 20.91
C LEU A 553 14.48 -3.53 22.19
N ALA A 554 15.04 -3.85 23.36
CA ALA A 554 14.42 -3.45 24.62
C ALA A 554 14.35 -1.92 24.75
N TYR A 555 15.39 -1.19 24.37
CA TYR A 555 15.32 0.28 24.38
C TYR A 555 14.20 0.80 23.47
N MET A 556 14.10 0.26 22.26
CA MET A 556 13.04 0.60 21.30
C MET A 556 11.63 0.31 21.82
N TRP A 557 11.38 -0.84 22.45
CA TRP A 557 10.04 -1.18 22.97
C TRP A 557 9.61 -0.34 24.18
N ALA A 558 10.56 0.13 24.98
CA ALA A 558 10.27 0.94 26.16
C ALA A 558 10.39 2.44 25.92
N HIS A 559 10.98 2.89 24.82
CA HIS A 559 10.96 4.29 24.40
C HIS A 559 9.53 4.71 24.02
N PRO A 560 9.08 5.94 24.33
CA PRO A 560 7.78 6.43 23.88
C PRO A 560 7.65 6.40 22.34
N GLY A 561 6.56 5.81 21.86
CA GLY A 561 6.27 5.60 20.43
C GLY A 561 5.84 4.17 20.12
N LYS A 562 5.27 3.93 18.94
CA LYS A 562 4.92 2.58 18.45
C LYS A 562 6.15 1.91 17.81
N GLN A 563 6.18 0.59 17.67
CA GLN A 563 7.36 -0.12 17.18
C GLN A 563 7.16 -0.68 15.77
N LEU A 564 8.19 -0.60 14.92
CA LEU A 564 8.27 -1.32 13.66
C LEU A 564 9.64 -1.97 13.49
N LEU A 565 9.66 -3.28 13.25
CA LEU A 565 10.89 -4.04 13.04
C LEU A 565 10.79 -4.89 11.76
N PHE A 566 11.76 -4.73 10.87
CA PHE A 566 11.81 -5.48 9.63
C PHE A 566 12.20 -6.94 9.84
N MET A 567 11.56 -7.81 9.06
CA MET A 567 11.81 -9.24 9.04
C MET A 567 13.30 -9.60 8.94
N GLY A 568 13.72 -10.58 9.75
CA GLY A 568 15.12 -10.98 9.86
C GLY A 568 15.85 -10.29 11.02
N GLN A 569 15.47 -9.07 11.39
CA GLN A 569 16.12 -8.37 12.51
C GLN A 569 15.65 -8.89 13.87
N ASP A 570 14.48 -9.50 13.91
CA ASP A 570 13.87 -10.14 15.09
C ASP A 570 14.58 -11.42 15.54
N PHE A 571 15.43 -12.02 14.70
CA PHE A 571 16.38 -13.06 15.10
C PHE A 571 17.85 -12.66 14.86
N GLY A 572 18.08 -11.37 14.57
CA GLY A 572 19.43 -10.82 14.40
C GLY A 572 20.16 -11.33 13.16
N GLN A 573 19.51 -11.33 11.99
CA GLN A 573 20.09 -11.84 10.74
C GLN A 573 21.49 -11.28 10.49
N PHE A 574 22.46 -12.12 10.13
CA PHE A 574 23.82 -11.65 9.87
C PHE A 574 23.92 -10.85 8.58
N ARG A 575 23.38 -11.39 7.47
CA ARG A 575 23.54 -10.78 6.14
C ARG A 575 22.46 -9.73 5.90
N GLU A 576 22.82 -8.70 5.14
CA GLU A 576 21.86 -7.74 4.62
C GLU A 576 20.73 -8.45 3.87
N TRP A 577 19.54 -7.86 3.97
CA TRP A 577 18.36 -8.34 3.28
C TRP A 577 18.60 -8.40 1.78
N SER A 578 18.04 -9.44 1.16
CA SER A 578 18.09 -9.63 -0.29
C SER A 578 16.76 -10.20 -0.75
N HIS A 579 16.03 -9.41 -1.52
CA HIS A 579 14.74 -9.81 -2.06
C HIS A 579 14.82 -11.09 -2.93
N ASP A 580 15.97 -11.37 -3.55
CA ASP A 580 16.18 -12.57 -4.38
C ASP A 580 16.45 -13.86 -3.59
N ARG A 581 17.11 -13.76 -2.42
CA ARG A 581 17.57 -14.94 -1.66
C ARG A 581 16.57 -15.42 -0.62
N GLY A 582 15.78 -14.48 -0.09
CA GLY A 582 14.98 -14.67 1.10
C GLY A 582 15.78 -14.51 2.41
N LEU A 583 15.10 -14.73 3.55
CA LEU A 583 15.72 -14.66 4.87
C LEU A 583 16.57 -15.90 5.20
N ASP A 584 17.62 -15.70 6.01
CA ASP A 584 18.56 -16.74 6.43
C ASP A 584 18.02 -17.55 7.64
N TRP A 585 16.87 -18.21 7.48
CA TRP A 585 16.16 -18.94 8.56
C TRP A 585 17.00 -19.98 9.32
N ALA A 586 18.05 -20.52 8.70
CA ALA A 586 18.96 -21.48 9.35
C ALA A 586 19.75 -20.86 10.51
N GLU A 587 19.84 -19.53 10.61
CA GLU A 587 20.51 -18.86 11.73
C GLU A 587 19.82 -19.13 13.07
N LEU A 588 18.52 -19.47 13.07
CA LEU A 588 17.78 -19.87 14.28
C LEU A 588 18.27 -21.20 14.91
N ASP A 589 19.16 -21.94 14.25
CA ASP A 589 19.84 -23.10 14.86
C ASP A 589 20.97 -22.66 15.80
N ASN A 590 21.44 -21.41 15.70
CA ASN A 590 22.41 -20.82 16.61
C ASN A 590 21.70 -20.25 17.86
N PRO A 591 22.11 -20.65 19.08
CA PRO A 591 21.50 -20.17 20.32
C PRO A 591 21.47 -18.65 20.50
N LEU A 592 22.42 -17.90 19.93
CA LEU A 592 22.45 -16.43 20.05
C LEU A 592 21.34 -15.77 19.24
N HIS A 593 21.10 -16.24 18.02
CA HIS A 593 20.02 -15.75 17.15
C HIS A 593 18.65 -16.17 17.68
N ARG A 594 18.53 -17.44 18.12
CA ARG A 594 17.33 -17.92 18.81
C ARG A 594 17.04 -17.10 20.07
N GLY A 595 18.06 -16.79 20.86
CA GLY A 595 17.92 -15.95 22.04
C GLY A 595 17.44 -14.52 21.74
N ILE A 596 17.80 -13.94 20.59
CA ILE A 596 17.23 -12.66 20.13
C ILE A 596 15.74 -12.83 19.82
N SER A 597 15.36 -13.88 19.08
CA SER A 597 13.96 -14.17 18.73
C SER A 597 13.07 -14.42 19.97
N ASP A 598 13.59 -15.17 20.94
CA ASP A 598 12.90 -15.44 22.20
C ASP A 598 12.78 -14.15 23.03
N ALA A 599 13.80 -13.29 23.03
CA ALA A 599 13.74 -11.99 23.69
C ALA A 599 12.71 -11.05 23.05
N VAL A 600 12.60 -11.00 21.72
CA VAL A 600 11.56 -10.22 21.01
C VAL A 600 10.17 -10.73 21.39
N SER A 601 9.98 -12.05 21.44
CA SER A 601 8.71 -12.66 21.86
C SER A 601 8.33 -12.28 23.29
N ALA A 602 9.30 -12.29 24.20
CA ALA A 602 9.10 -11.83 25.57
C ALA A 602 8.80 -10.32 25.65
N MET A 603 9.52 -9.49 24.91
CA MET A 603 9.28 -8.03 24.84
C MET A 603 7.87 -7.72 24.34
N ASN A 604 7.41 -8.39 23.29
CA ASN A 604 6.04 -8.26 22.77
C ASN A 604 4.98 -8.72 23.79
N SER A 605 5.24 -9.82 24.51
CA SER A 605 4.35 -10.28 25.58
C SER A 605 4.23 -9.23 26.70
N VAL A 606 5.36 -8.72 27.18
CA VAL A 606 5.42 -7.67 28.22
C VAL A 606 4.75 -6.38 27.75
N TYR A 607 5.04 -5.95 26.52
CA TYR A 607 4.44 -4.75 25.90
C TYR A 607 2.92 -4.81 25.89
N ARG A 608 2.34 -5.91 25.39
CA ARG A 608 0.88 -6.07 25.36
C ARG A 608 0.26 -6.14 26.75
N ALA A 609 0.95 -6.76 27.71
CA ALA A 609 0.44 -6.93 29.08
C ALA A 609 0.49 -5.66 29.93
N HIS A 610 1.34 -4.68 29.59
CA HIS A 610 1.55 -3.49 30.43
C HIS A 610 1.22 -2.19 29.71
N SER A 611 0.11 -1.56 30.09
CA SER A 611 -0.37 -0.32 29.50
C SER A 611 0.60 0.86 29.61
N ALA A 612 1.53 0.83 30.57
CA ALA A 612 2.59 1.82 30.72
C ALA A 612 3.47 1.98 29.47
N LEU A 613 3.62 0.92 28.67
CA LEU A 613 4.47 0.92 27.49
C LEU A 613 3.80 1.48 26.24
N TRP A 614 2.48 1.73 26.24
CA TRP A 614 1.76 2.16 25.02
C TRP A 614 0.59 3.13 25.22
N SER A 615 -0.06 3.15 26.38
CA SER A 615 -1.32 3.91 26.57
C SER A 615 -1.14 5.42 26.64
N GLN A 616 0.10 5.89 26.82
CA GLN A 616 0.46 7.31 26.96
C GLN A 616 1.70 7.69 26.14
N ASP A 617 1.99 7.01 25.02
CA ASP A 617 3.15 7.33 24.15
C ASP A 617 3.16 8.80 23.71
N THR A 618 1.99 9.35 23.41
CA THR A 618 1.80 10.70 22.87
C THR A 618 1.63 11.77 23.95
N ASN A 619 1.76 11.41 25.23
CA ASN A 619 1.65 12.32 26.36
C ASN A 619 2.97 12.36 27.16
N PRO A 620 3.58 13.53 27.39
CA PRO A 620 4.76 13.67 28.26
C PRO A 620 4.59 13.04 29.65
N GLY A 621 3.36 12.99 30.19
CA GLY A 621 3.05 12.34 31.47
C GLY A 621 3.27 10.82 31.47
N GLY A 622 3.38 10.18 30.30
CA GLY A 622 3.68 8.76 30.14
C GLY A 622 5.15 8.40 30.36
N HIS A 623 6.04 9.39 30.53
CA HIS A 623 7.49 9.20 30.68
C HIS A 623 8.08 10.08 31.79
N SER A 624 9.11 9.60 32.48
CA SER A 624 9.88 10.44 33.40
C SER A 624 11.30 9.92 33.57
N TRP A 625 12.31 10.77 33.31
CA TRP A 625 13.69 10.40 33.58
C TRP A 625 13.92 10.03 35.06
N ILE A 626 14.74 9.01 35.26
CA ILE A 626 15.38 8.71 36.55
C ILE A 626 16.83 9.22 36.47
N GLU A 627 17.58 8.75 35.49
CA GLU A 627 18.96 9.18 35.21
C GLU A 627 19.18 9.23 33.69
N ALA A 628 19.60 10.40 33.22
CA ALA A 628 19.75 10.72 31.79
C ALA A 628 21.18 11.17 31.43
N ASN A 629 22.06 11.33 32.42
CA ASN A 629 23.36 11.98 32.28
C ASN A 629 24.51 11.10 32.78
N ASP A 630 24.28 9.82 33.12
CA ASP A 630 25.33 8.90 33.55
C ASP A 630 26.15 8.36 32.36
N ARG A 631 26.79 9.30 31.67
CA ARG A 631 27.63 9.04 30.51
C ARG A 631 28.89 8.26 30.85
N GLU A 632 29.42 8.38 32.06
CA GLU A 632 30.67 7.72 32.45
C GLU A 632 30.46 6.20 32.58
N ASN A 633 29.26 5.78 33.01
CA ASN A 633 28.86 4.37 33.04
C ASN A 633 28.06 3.93 31.80
N ASN A 634 27.72 4.85 30.89
CA ASN A 634 26.78 4.61 29.78
C ASN A 634 25.44 4.01 30.26
N VAL A 635 24.94 4.49 31.40
CA VAL A 635 23.68 4.04 31.97
C VAL A 635 22.58 5.06 31.70
N LEU A 636 21.40 4.56 31.34
CA LEU A 636 20.18 5.34 31.21
C LEU A 636 19.07 4.68 32.02
N ALA A 637 18.27 5.48 32.71
CA ALA A 637 17.13 4.98 33.46
C ALA A 637 15.94 5.94 33.37
N PHE A 638 14.76 5.41 33.08
CA PHE A 638 13.52 6.18 33.02
C PHE A 638 12.31 5.36 33.47
N LEU A 639 11.22 6.06 33.73
CA LEU A 639 9.92 5.51 34.08
C LEU A 639 8.97 5.63 32.89
N ARG A 640 8.13 4.61 32.71
CA ARG A 640 6.95 4.60 31.84
C ARG A 640 5.69 4.52 32.70
N TYR A 641 4.67 5.30 32.38
CA TYR A 641 3.42 5.37 33.14
C TYR A 641 2.20 5.03 32.28
N GLY A 642 1.36 4.14 32.79
CA GLY A 642 0.09 3.77 32.17
C GLY A 642 -1.01 4.75 32.55
N SER A 643 -2.00 4.88 31.67
CA SER A 643 -3.23 5.66 31.98
C SER A 643 -4.08 5.03 33.10
N ASP A 644 -3.79 3.78 33.47
CA ASP A 644 -4.37 3.04 34.61
C ASP A 644 -3.60 3.23 35.93
N GLY A 645 -2.52 4.03 35.92
CA GLY A 645 -1.65 4.23 37.08
C GLY A 645 -0.50 3.22 37.21
N SER A 646 -0.38 2.25 36.30
CA SER A 646 0.76 1.33 36.26
C SER A 646 2.08 2.08 35.99
N VAL A 647 3.18 1.55 36.50
CA VAL A 647 4.52 2.13 36.32
C VAL A 647 5.55 1.05 36.05
N ILE A 648 6.48 1.32 35.13
CA ILE A 648 7.64 0.49 34.84
C ILE A 648 8.89 1.35 34.91
N ALA A 649 9.93 0.88 35.59
CA ALA A 649 11.27 1.44 35.52
C ALA A 649 12.10 0.66 34.49
N CYS A 650 12.63 1.35 33.49
CA CYS A 650 13.46 0.80 32.44
C CYS A 650 14.90 1.28 32.66
N VAL A 651 15.83 0.35 32.86
CA VAL A 651 17.24 0.62 33.19
C VAL A 651 18.13 -0.06 32.16
N TYR A 652 19.04 0.69 31.56
CA TYR A 652 19.90 0.25 30.47
C TYR A 652 21.35 0.43 30.86
N ASN A 653 22.16 -0.60 30.62
CA ASN A 653 23.61 -0.51 30.65
C ASN A 653 24.15 -0.71 29.24
N PHE A 654 24.58 0.38 28.61
CA PHE A 654 25.21 0.36 27.29
C PHE A 654 26.74 0.35 27.37
N SER A 655 27.33 0.02 28.52
CA SER A 655 28.77 -0.21 28.63
C SER A 655 29.14 -1.66 28.33
N GLY A 656 30.44 -1.89 28.17
CA GLY A 656 31.04 -3.23 28.09
C GLY A 656 31.33 -3.87 29.47
N ALA A 657 30.88 -3.26 30.57
CA ALA A 657 31.19 -3.71 31.94
C ALA A 657 29.93 -4.03 32.74
N VAL A 658 30.08 -4.92 33.73
CA VAL A 658 29.01 -5.25 34.69
C VAL A 658 28.93 -4.15 35.75
N HIS A 659 27.72 -3.70 36.08
CA HIS A 659 27.45 -2.92 37.29
C HIS A 659 26.68 -3.79 38.29
N GLY A 660 27.38 -4.39 39.25
CA GLY A 660 26.78 -5.36 40.18
C GLY A 660 25.86 -4.74 41.24
N GLU A 661 26.09 -3.47 41.59
CA GLU A 661 25.30 -2.76 42.61
C GLU A 661 24.95 -1.33 42.16
N TYR A 662 24.25 -1.18 41.03
CA TYR A 662 23.84 0.14 40.53
C TYR A 662 22.58 0.64 41.24
N ARG A 663 22.63 1.81 41.89
CA ARG A 663 21.49 2.35 42.63
C ARG A 663 20.56 3.17 41.74
N VAL A 664 19.27 2.84 41.76
CA VAL A 664 18.22 3.49 40.94
C VAL A 664 17.15 4.08 41.86
N GLY A 665 16.86 5.37 41.71
CA GLY A 665 15.77 6.05 42.41
C GLY A 665 14.39 5.65 41.86
N LEU A 666 13.44 5.34 42.73
CA LEU A 666 12.10 4.84 42.38
C LEU A 666 10.98 5.64 43.07
N PRO A 667 9.79 5.76 42.45
CA PRO A 667 8.73 6.64 42.94
C PRO A 667 7.99 6.11 44.18
N SER A 668 7.96 4.79 44.39
CA SER A 668 7.22 4.13 45.47
C SER A 668 8.03 3.03 46.13
N SER A 669 7.80 2.84 47.44
CA SER A 669 8.37 1.75 48.21
C SER A 669 7.68 0.41 47.89
N GLY A 670 8.39 -0.69 48.06
CA GLY A 670 7.87 -2.03 47.88
C GLY A 670 8.83 -2.95 47.12
N GLU A 671 8.28 -4.05 46.63
CA GLU A 671 8.96 -4.99 45.77
C GLU A 671 8.62 -4.65 44.31
N TRP A 672 9.65 -4.47 43.49
CA TRP A 672 9.55 -4.20 42.07
C TRP A 672 9.95 -5.46 41.29
N THR A 673 9.04 -5.99 40.49
CA THR A 673 9.24 -7.28 39.80
C THR A 673 10.07 -7.08 38.53
N GLU A 674 11.13 -7.88 38.36
CA GLU A 674 11.90 -7.94 37.11
C GLU A 674 11.07 -8.64 36.03
N ILE A 675 10.45 -7.85 35.16
CA ILE A 675 9.56 -8.33 34.09
C ILE A 675 10.30 -8.54 32.76
N LEU A 676 11.49 -7.96 32.61
CA LEU A 676 12.40 -8.22 31.50
C LEU A 676 13.84 -8.07 31.99
N ASN A 677 14.70 -9.00 31.58
CA ASN A 677 16.15 -8.89 31.69
C ASN A 677 16.76 -9.48 30.41
N THR A 678 17.36 -8.63 29.57
CA THR A 678 17.91 -9.07 28.28
C THR A 678 19.20 -9.90 28.41
N ASP A 679 19.79 -9.98 29.60
CA ASP A 679 20.93 -10.84 29.91
C ASP A 679 20.52 -12.19 30.52
N ALA A 680 19.23 -12.48 30.63
CA ALA A 680 18.77 -13.79 31.09
C ALA A 680 19.36 -14.93 30.23
N ALA A 681 19.70 -16.05 30.88
CA ALA A 681 20.26 -17.22 30.21
C ALA A 681 19.32 -17.81 29.14
N ASP A 682 18.01 -17.66 29.33
CA ASP A 682 16.97 -18.07 28.37
C ASP A 682 17.09 -17.34 27.02
N TYR A 683 17.68 -16.13 27.01
CA TYR A 683 17.96 -15.36 25.80
C TYR A 683 19.42 -15.47 25.33
N GLY A 684 20.19 -16.41 25.89
CA GLY A 684 21.62 -16.57 25.60
C GLY A 684 22.50 -15.49 26.22
N GLY A 685 22.05 -14.83 27.29
CA GLY A 685 22.86 -13.90 28.10
C GLY A 685 23.71 -14.60 29.17
N SER A 686 24.43 -13.81 29.96
CA SER A 686 25.35 -14.31 31.00
C SER A 686 24.64 -14.70 32.30
N GLY A 687 23.38 -14.29 32.48
CA GLY A 687 22.56 -14.58 33.65
C GLY A 687 22.75 -13.58 34.80
N VAL A 688 23.37 -12.42 34.57
CA VAL A 688 23.43 -11.35 35.56
C VAL A 688 22.05 -10.71 35.68
N GLY A 689 21.52 -10.61 36.90
CA GLY A 689 20.18 -10.08 37.12
C GLY A 689 19.83 -10.00 38.60
N ASN A 690 18.55 -9.78 38.89
CA ASN A 690 18.08 -9.41 40.24
C ASN A 690 17.27 -10.53 40.91
N MET A 691 17.42 -11.79 40.47
CA MET A 691 16.73 -12.96 41.04
C MET A 691 15.19 -12.80 41.08
N GLY A 692 14.62 -12.10 40.08
CA GLY A 692 13.18 -11.93 39.86
C GLY A 692 12.55 -10.65 40.40
N SER A 693 13.21 -9.92 41.33
CA SER A 693 12.68 -8.65 41.84
C SER A 693 13.71 -7.90 42.67
N VAL A 694 13.55 -6.58 42.79
CA VAL A 694 14.32 -5.74 43.71
C VAL A 694 13.41 -5.17 44.80
N LYS A 695 13.96 -5.00 46.01
CA LYS A 695 13.26 -4.34 47.13
C LYS A 695 13.83 -2.96 47.34
N THR A 696 12.95 -1.97 47.43
CA THR A 696 13.36 -0.61 47.75
C THR A 696 13.74 -0.46 49.22
N ASP A 697 14.67 0.43 49.50
CA ASP A 697 14.94 0.96 50.84
C ASP A 697 14.66 2.47 50.89
N ASP A 698 14.52 3.01 52.11
CA ASP A 698 14.17 4.43 52.36
C ASP A 698 15.33 5.40 52.12
N THR A 699 16.23 5.09 51.18
CA THR A 699 17.32 5.97 50.76
C THR A 699 16.88 6.79 49.55
N PRO A 700 16.76 8.12 49.66
CA PRO A 700 16.49 8.97 48.51
C PRO A 700 17.65 8.94 47.52
N TRP A 701 17.35 8.81 46.22
CA TRP A 701 18.34 8.78 45.16
C TRP A 701 17.75 9.31 43.84
N HIS A 702 18.56 9.91 42.97
CA HIS A 702 18.10 10.52 41.70
C HIS A 702 16.85 11.42 41.83
N GLY A 703 16.73 12.16 42.94
CA GLY A 703 15.58 13.01 43.22
C GLY A 703 14.26 12.28 43.54
N ARG A 704 14.32 10.97 43.83
CA ARG A 704 13.18 10.11 44.19
C ARG A 704 13.20 9.75 45.68
N PRO A 705 12.03 9.44 46.28
CA PRO A 705 11.91 9.25 47.72
C PRO A 705 12.57 7.96 48.22
N VAL A 706 12.61 6.92 47.39
CA VAL A 706 13.20 5.61 47.70
C VAL A 706 14.11 5.15 46.56
N SER A 707 14.89 4.10 46.80
CA SER A 707 15.75 3.52 45.77
C SER A 707 15.96 2.03 45.98
N ALA A 708 16.43 1.36 44.94
CA ALA A 708 16.85 -0.04 44.98
C ALA A 708 18.22 -0.20 44.30
N THR A 709 18.94 -1.23 44.69
CA THR A 709 20.16 -1.66 43.99
C THR A 709 19.77 -2.66 42.90
N VAL A 710 20.27 -2.44 41.69
CA VAL A 710 20.00 -3.25 40.49
C VAL A 710 21.34 -3.74 39.93
N ALA A 711 21.43 -5.03 39.64
CA ALA A 711 22.53 -5.62 38.89
C ALA A 711 22.27 -5.46 37.39
N LEU A 712 23.26 -4.92 36.66
CA LEU A 712 23.18 -4.66 35.22
C LEU A 712 24.37 -5.33 34.50
N ALA A 713 24.07 -6.23 33.56
CA ALA A 713 25.07 -6.85 32.71
C ALA A 713 25.56 -5.88 31.62
N PRO A 714 26.71 -6.12 30.97
CA PRO A 714 27.14 -5.36 29.81
C PRO A 714 26.11 -5.42 28.68
N ASN A 715 25.88 -4.32 27.96
CA ASN A 715 24.91 -4.25 26.86
C ASN A 715 23.56 -4.92 27.21
N SER A 716 22.93 -4.50 28.30
CA SER A 716 21.68 -5.10 28.77
C SER A 716 20.63 -4.08 29.16
N ALA A 717 19.39 -4.54 29.22
CA ALA A 717 18.24 -3.81 29.73
C ALA A 717 17.53 -4.64 30.81
N VAL A 718 17.12 -3.95 31.87
CA VAL A 718 16.27 -4.49 32.93
C VAL A 718 15.01 -3.62 33.02
N TRP A 719 13.85 -4.25 32.97
CA TRP A 719 12.57 -3.57 33.25
C TRP A 719 11.97 -4.10 34.54
N LEU A 720 11.56 -3.16 35.39
CA LEU A 720 11.00 -3.43 36.70
C LEU A 720 9.56 -2.89 36.75
N ALA A 721 8.57 -3.76 36.96
CA ALA A 721 7.20 -3.33 37.20
C ALA A 721 7.04 -2.89 38.66
N GLY A 722 6.41 -1.73 38.87
CA GLY A 722 6.12 -1.23 40.19
C GLY A 722 5.08 -2.06 40.94
N PRO A 723 5.02 -1.95 42.27
CA PRO A 723 3.97 -2.59 43.05
C PRO A 723 2.59 -2.08 42.58
N PRO A 724 1.54 -2.92 42.64
CA PRO A 724 0.18 -2.49 42.33
C PRO A 724 -0.20 -1.25 43.17
N ALA A 725 -0.81 -0.27 42.52
CA ALA A 725 -1.24 0.98 43.15
C ALA A 725 -2.33 0.78 44.22
#